data_AF-U5N6H4-F1
#
_entry.id   AF-U5N6H4-F1
#
_cell.length_a   1.000
_cell.length_b   1.000
_cell.length_c   1.000
_cell.angle_alpha   90.00
_cell.angle_beta   90.00
_cell.angle_gamma   90.00
#
_symmetry.space_group_name_H-M   'P 1'
#
loop_
_entity.id
_entity.type
_entity.pdbx_description
1 polymer ?
#
loop_
_entity_poly.entity_id
_entity_poly.type
_entity_poly.pdbx_seq_one_letter_code
_entity_poly.pdbx_strand_id
1 'polypeptide(L)'
;MPTFIETQFPIARLSAESYKERKAGASQTLTGLGKWWGRKPLVLVRASILGMLMPASSDTKKDREIFLKILTMDDDGTWQRCKPAVQRKTSRAAFGALPYAARIADCERPENIDGPTAAAWAEINAHLNTTAKNLPELVEQLGQRTFGHTPRVGDAFCGGGSIPFEAARIGCEAFGSDLNPVAGLLTWASLNLLGGGTAVQEEVMRVQAEALAAADQQVTAWGIEHNAQGERAEAFLYCVEVKPEGCDYYIPLAPSWVIAEKYRIVARWTRVAGSDRLQPEVLAVTEAEFKKYKDKKGATVVDSRVVDPFNANRSWSVEALRGPDGLRHWTNDDVVPRPGDVFQERLYCIRWAKTVLHHGKPKLVRRYAAPDAADLAREAKVMALLRERFANWQREGFIPSRAIPASGAETDRLFRERGWTHWHHLFTPRQLLMHGLFLELALDQAEQSKKFHVACLIGVAASSDWSSKLCRWTPQLARSGGIGASVQTFYNQALNTLFTWANRPFDGFKNVVGISVTTDKAIGSASRIYPSDARDLRETCDLWITDPPYADAVNYHELGDYFLAWYDKQLTKAFPEWIPDARAELAVRGDGEEFRRSMVEIYRNLARHMPDNGLQMVMFTHQDPAVWADLGMILWAAGLKATAAWTISTETEAAGIKKGNYVQGTVCLVLRKRTAVEPGFLDEVYPLVEDEVKRQIASMQALDEDGEPNFNDADYQLAAYAAALKVLTQYSNLDGKDVEHEVFAVRGKGEKSDFQTVIERALGIACDTLVPRGLDNAWRDLSLVERYYLRALDIESRGERRKGMYEELARGFGVLDIKPLLKSDKANGARMFTPTGLAATQLAPVGGSETNTAVLPARRDRASAGAAHPFAAAPLRHLMFAIRETAAADNSPEPGRQYLRDTFGQGYWGKREGFVFLLEWLAALGNAVGMSEWVADSEAARLLAGRLRNDHA
;
A
#
# COMPACT_ATOMS: atom_id res chain seq x y z
N MET A 1 -17.78 4.17 30.16
CA MET A 1 -18.79 3.87 29.13
C MET A 1 -18.07 3.48 27.85
N PRO A 2 -18.59 2.53 27.06
CA PRO A 2 -18.02 2.21 25.76
C PRO A 2 -18.18 3.39 24.79
N THR A 3 -17.21 3.53 23.91
CA THR A 3 -17.23 4.50 22.80
C THR A 3 -17.82 3.83 21.55
N PHE A 4 -18.28 4.63 20.58
CA PHE A 4 -18.89 4.14 19.34
C PHE A 4 -18.00 3.11 18.66
N ILE A 5 -16.70 3.40 18.53
CA ILE A 5 -15.73 2.52 17.86
C ILE A 5 -15.46 1.21 18.60
N GLU A 6 -15.86 1.08 19.87
CA GLU A 6 -15.75 -0.19 20.61
C GLU A 6 -16.96 -1.10 20.38
N THR A 7 -18.06 -0.56 19.85
CA THR A 7 -19.31 -1.31 19.63
C THR A 7 -19.63 -1.49 18.15
N GLN A 8 -19.29 -0.52 17.30
CA GLN A 8 -19.58 -0.54 15.87
C GLN A 8 -18.70 0.44 15.07
N PHE A 9 -18.52 0.16 13.77
CA PHE A 9 -17.79 1.04 12.87
C PHE A 9 -18.27 0.84 11.41
N PRO A 10 -18.50 1.90 10.60
CA PRO A 10 -19.12 1.78 9.28
C PRO A 10 -18.12 1.34 8.19
N ILE A 11 -17.68 0.08 8.24
CA ILE A 11 -16.58 -0.46 7.43
C ILE A 11 -16.77 -0.27 5.92
N ALA A 12 -17.91 -0.67 5.34
CA ALA A 12 -18.08 -0.60 3.88
C ALA A 12 -18.03 0.84 3.33
N ARG A 13 -18.78 1.77 3.93
CA ARG A 13 -18.77 3.17 3.48
C ARG A 13 -17.38 3.79 3.68
N LEU A 14 -16.72 3.50 4.80
CA LEU A 14 -15.39 4.02 5.10
C LEU A 14 -14.31 3.45 4.17
N SER A 15 -14.40 2.17 3.84
CA SER A 15 -13.56 1.50 2.86
C SER A 15 -13.71 2.12 1.47
N ALA A 16 -14.95 2.42 1.04
CA ALA A 16 -15.20 3.05 -0.23
C ALA A 16 -14.61 4.48 -0.31
N GLU A 17 -14.79 5.30 0.72
CA GLU A 17 -14.21 6.66 0.77
C GLU A 17 -12.67 6.62 0.89
N SER A 18 -12.12 5.71 1.70
CA SER A 18 -10.67 5.49 1.82
C SER A 18 -10.04 5.10 0.48
N TYR A 19 -10.69 4.20 -0.26
CA TYR A 19 -10.26 3.79 -1.59
C TYR A 19 -10.33 4.93 -2.61
N LYS A 20 -11.36 5.76 -2.55
CA LYS A 20 -11.50 6.96 -3.38
C LYS A 20 -10.38 7.97 -3.11
N GLU A 21 -10.03 8.22 -1.86
CA GLU A 21 -8.87 9.06 -1.49
C GLU A 21 -7.57 8.49 -2.06
N ARG A 22 -7.31 7.19 -1.91
CA ARG A 22 -6.12 6.54 -2.47
C ARG A 22 -6.01 6.69 -3.98
N LYS A 23 -7.14 6.60 -4.70
CA LYS A 23 -7.20 6.80 -6.16
C LYS A 23 -7.10 8.26 -6.62
N ALA A 24 -7.18 9.23 -5.70
CA ALA A 24 -7.18 10.65 -6.05
C ALA A 24 -5.82 11.19 -6.57
N GLY A 25 -4.75 10.39 -6.50
CA GLY A 25 -3.48 10.73 -7.14
C GLY A 25 -2.85 12.00 -6.58
N ALA A 26 -2.79 13.07 -7.40
CA ALA A 26 -2.25 14.37 -6.99
C ALA A 26 -3.26 15.19 -6.16
N SER A 27 -4.55 14.87 -6.20
CA SER A 27 -5.61 15.57 -5.47
C SER A 27 -5.70 15.15 -3.99
N GLN A 28 -4.88 14.18 -3.53
CA GLN A 28 -4.75 13.89 -2.11
C GLN A 28 -4.08 15.08 -1.39
N THR A 29 -4.67 15.53 -0.29
CA THR A 29 -4.28 16.78 0.41
C THR A 29 -2.79 16.81 0.77
N LEU A 30 -2.26 15.74 1.38
CA LEU A 30 -0.87 15.71 1.84
C LEU A 30 0.15 15.37 0.74
N THR A 31 -0.31 14.91 -0.44
CA THR A 31 0.59 14.48 -1.52
C THR A 31 1.48 15.60 -2.05
N GLY A 32 0.99 16.85 -2.01
CA GLY A 32 1.74 18.02 -2.46
C GLY A 32 3.05 18.27 -1.71
N LEU A 33 3.24 17.68 -0.52
CA LEU A 33 4.46 17.79 0.28
C LEU A 33 5.44 16.62 0.08
N GLY A 34 5.14 15.67 -0.81
CA GLY A 34 5.93 14.45 -1.01
C GLY A 34 5.14 13.17 -0.75
N LYS A 35 5.63 12.03 -1.24
CA LYS A 35 4.93 10.72 -1.19
C LYS A 35 5.77 9.58 -0.61
N TRP A 36 6.91 9.90 0.02
CA TRP A 36 7.95 8.91 0.32
C TRP A 36 7.68 8.11 1.59
N TRP A 37 6.85 8.61 2.50
CA TRP A 37 6.38 7.88 3.68
C TRP A 37 4.96 7.37 3.51
N GLY A 38 4.67 6.25 4.17
CA GLY A 38 3.32 5.74 4.34
C GLY A 38 2.40 6.81 4.93
N ARG A 39 1.16 6.83 4.44
CA ARG A 39 0.08 7.68 4.97
C ARG A 39 -1.18 6.87 5.07
N LYS A 40 -1.98 7.11 6.11
CA LYS A 40 -3.34 6.59 6.19
C LYS A 40 -4.32 7.59 5.56
N PRO A 41 -5.42 7.12 4.95
CA PRO A 41 -6.46 7.99 4.44
C PRO A 41 -6.97 8.95 5.54
N LEU A 42 -7.10 10.24 5.22
CA LEU A 42 -7.58 11.25 6.18
C LEU A 42 -9.01 10.93 6.65
N VAL A 43 -9.86 10.40 5.78
CA VAL A 43 -11.23 9.99 6.16
C VAL A 43 -11.22 8.87 7.21
N LEU A 44 -10.25 7.93 7.14
CA LEU A 44 -10.08 6.87 8.13
C LEU A 44 -9.63 7.44 9.48
N VAL A 45 -8.63 8.35 9.47
CA VAL A 45 -8.17 9.00 10.70
C VAL A 45 -9.32 9.79 11.35
N ARG A 46 -10.06 10.58 10.57
CA ARG A 46 -11.23 11.34 11.05
C ARG A 46 -12.26 10.43 11.71
N ALA A 47 -12.66 9.36 11.02
CA ALA A 47 -13.63 8.41 11.55
C ALA A 47 -13.12 7.74 12.82
N SER A 48 -11.82 7.41 12.89
CA SER A 48 -11.20 6.79 14.07
C SER A 48 -11.29 7.71 15.29
N ILE A 49 -10.88 8.98 15.15
CA ILE A 49 -10.93 9.95 16.26
C ILE A 49 -12.36 10.20 16.72
N LEU A 50 -13.28 10.48 15.79
CA LEU A 50 -14.68 10.71 16.14
C LEU A 50 -15.33 9.47 16.76
N GLY A 51 -14.96 8.27 16.31
CA GLY A 51 -15.47 7.02 16.86
C GLY A 51 -14.97 6.76 18.29
N MET A 52 -13.75 7.20 18.61
CA MET A 52 -13.20 7.17 19.98
C MET A 52 -13.81 8.23 20.91
N LEU A 53 -14.31 9.34 20.36
CA LEU A 53 -14.93 10.42 21.15
C LEU A 53 -16.44 10.26 21.33
N MET A 54 -17.13 9.70 20.33
CA MET A 54 -18.58 9.54 20.37
C MET A 54 -18.97 8.46 21.39
N PRO A 55 -19.83 8.75 22.38
CA PRO A 55 -20.33 7.73 23.29
C PRO A 55 -21.23 6.73 22.57
N ALA A 56 -21.16 5.45 22.94
CA ALA A 56 -22.13 4.47 22.48
C ALA A 56 -23.39 4.52 23.38
N SER A 57 -24.57 4.52 22.75
CA SER A 57 -25.87 4.45 23.40
C SER A 57 -26.47 3.04 23.31
N SER A 58 -27.65 2.85 23.89
CA SER A 58 -28.42 1.61 23.73
C SER A 58 -29.07 1.48 22.34
N ASP A 59 -29.18 2.58 21.58
CA ASP A 59 -29.73 2.59 20.22
C ASP A 59 -28.57 2.60 19.20
N THR A 60 -28.04 1.41 18.93
CA THR A 60 -26.89 1.22 18.03
C THR A 60 -27.21 1.68 16.60
N LYS A 61 -28.45 1.52 16.14
CA LYS A 61 -28.88 1.97 14.83
C LYS A 61 -28.85 3.49 14.75
N LYS A 62 -29.39 4.19 15.76
CA LYS A 62 -29.37 5.65 15.78
C LYS A 62 -27.96 6.22 15.91
N ASP A 63 -27.12 5.61 16.75
CA ASP A 63 -25.70 5.95 16.85
C ASP A 63 -25.03 5.90 15.47
N ARG A 64 -25.27 4.83 14.69
CA ARG A 64 -24.69 4.68 13.34
C ARG A 64 -25.16 5.76 12.38
N GLU A 65 -26.45 6.06 12.37
CA GLU A 65 -27.02 7.14 11.55
C GLU A 65 -26.35 8.49 11.87
N ILE A 66 -26.23 8.81 13.17
CA ILE A 66 -25.64 10.06 13.64
C ILE A 66 -24.15 10.12 13.31
N PHE A 67 -23.42 9.02 13.50
CA PHE A 67 -22.01 8.92 13.12
C PHE A 67 -21.79 9.16 11.62
N LEU A 68 -22.61 8.54 10.77
CA LEU A 68 -22.58 8.76 9.32
C LEU A 68 -22.93 10.21 8.95
N LYS A 69 -23.89 10.85 9.64
CA LYS A 69 -24.20 12.28 9.45
C LYS A 69 -23.03 13.17 9.82
N ILE A 70 -22.35 12.93 10.96
CA ILE A 70 -21.15 13.68 11.37
C ILE A 70 -20.07 13.62 10.28
N LEU A 71 -19.88 12.43 9.69
CA LEU A 71 -18.94 12.23 8.58
C LEU A 71 -19.49 12.67 7.22
N THR A 72 -20.73 13.15 7.10
CA THR A 72 -21.42 13.43 5.81
C THR A 72 -21.43 12.24 4.85
N MET A 73 -21.38 11.04 5.40
CA MET A 73 -21.40 9.76 4.69
C MET A 73 -22.78 9.13 4.68
N ASP A 74 -23.78 9.73 5.34
CA ASP A 74 -25.20 9.38 5.21
C ASP A 74 -25.73 9.74 3.80
N ASP A 75 -26.94 9.31 3.46
CA ASP A 75 -27.46 9.47 2.10
C ASP A 75 -27.69 10.95 1.74
N ASP A 76 -28.07 11.78 2.71
CA ASP A 76 -28.28 13.21 2.54
C ASP A 76 -26.95 13.95 2.40
N GLY A 77 -25.99 13.65 3.27
CA GLY A 77 -24.62 14.17 3.17
C GLY A 77 -23.93 13.76 1.87
N THR A 78 -24.15 12.53 1.39
CA THR A 78 -23.60 12.06 0.12
C THR A 78 -24.22 12.82 -1.06
N TRP A 79 -25.54 13.05 -1.04
CA TRP A 79 -26.19 13.89 -2.05
C TRP A 79 -25.70 15.35 -2.01
N GLN A 80 -25.54 15.92 -0.81
CA GLN A 80 -24.98 17.27 -0.62
C GLN A 80 -23.60 17.41 -1.27
N ARG A 81 -22.74 16.40 -1.13
CA ARG A 81 -21.39 16.37 -1.71
C ARG A 81 -21.36 16.05 -3.20
N CYS A 82 -22.47 15.64 -3.80
CA CYS A 82 -22.54 15.29 -5.21
C CYS A 82 -22.30 16.54 -6.09
N LYS A 83 -21.47 16.39 -7.13
CA LYS A 83 -21.13 17.49 -8.03
C LYS A 83 -22.40 18.11 -8.66
N PRO A 84 -22.52 19.45 -8.75
CA PRO A 84 -23.71 20.11 -9.30
C PRO A 84 -24.09 19.65 -10.71
N ALA A 85 -23.10 19.28 -11.53
CA ALA A 85 -23.34 18.77 -12.89
C ALA A 85 -24.09 17.44 -12.91
N VAL A 86 -23.89 16.58 -11.91
CA VAL A 86 -24.58 15.30 -11.77
C VAL A 86 -25.97 15.52 -11.17
N GLN A 87 -26.09 16.36 -10.15
CA GLN A 87 -27.38 16.72 -9.55
C GLN A 87 -28.38 17.30 -10.56
N ARG A 88 -27.92 17.98 -11.61
CA ARG A 88 -28.76 18.49 -12.72
C ARG A 88 -29.24 17.41 -13.70
N LYS A 89 -28.59 16.24 -13.73
CA LYS A 89 -28.81 15.16 -14.72
C LYS A 89 -29.51 13.94 -14.13
N THR A 90 -29.62 13.84 -12.81
CA THR A 90 -30.25 12.72 -12.11
C THR A 90 -31.15 13.22 -11.00
N SER A 91 -32.14 12.42 -10.59
CA SER A 91 -32.94 12.69 -9.41
C SER A 91 -32.26 12.12 -8.15
N ARG A 92 -32.58 12.67 -6.98
CA ARG A 92 -32.09 12.15 -5.69
C ARG A 92 -32.46 10.67 -5.49
N ALA A 93 -33.65 10.26 -5.92
CA ALA A 93 -34.10 8.87 -5.86
C ALA A 93 -33.26 7.95 -6.77
N ALA A 94 -33.02 8.37 -8.01
CA ALA A 94 -32.19 7.59 -8.94
C ALA A 94 -30.74 7.50 -8.48
N PHE A 95 -30.20 8.57 -7.88
CA PHE A 95 -28.88 8.55 -7.26
C PHE A 95 -28.83 7.63 -6.04
N GLY A 96 -29.83 7.70 -5.16
CA GLY A 96 -29.92 6.87 -3.95
C GLY A 96 -30.05 5.37 -4.23
N ALA A 97 -30.60 4.99 -5.38
CA ALA A 97 -30.69 3.60 -5.82
C ALA A 97 -29.34 3.01 -6.30
N LEU A 98 -28.33 3.84 -6.53
CA LEU A 98 -27.00 3.37 -6.91
C LEU A 98 -26.21 2.85 -5.69
N PRO A 99 -25.35 1.84 -5.88
CA PRO A 99 -24.45 1.40 -4.83
C PRO A 99 -23.58 2.53 -4.29
N TYR A 100 -23.24 2.52 -2.99
CA TYR A 100 -22.50 3.63 -2.38
C TYR A 100 -21.20 3.98 -3.10
N ALA A 101 -20.41 2.98 -3.49
CA ALA A 101 -19.16 3.17 -4.24
C ALA A 101 -19.38 3.88 -5.61
N ALA A 102 -20.52 3.65 -6.26
CA ALA A 102 -20.88 4.31 -7.51
C ALA A 102 -21.34 5.76 -7.26
N ARG A 103 -22.09 6.00 -6.18
CA ARG A 103 -22.53 7.34 -5.75
C ARG A 103 -21.35 8.27 -5.51
N ILE A 104 -20.35 7.82 -4.77
CA ILE A 104 -19.23 8.68 -4.35
C ILE A 104 -18.25 9.02 -5.48
N ALA A 105 -18.29 8.34 -6.63
CA ALA A 105 -17.39 8.63 -7.76
C ALA A 105 -17.49 10.08 -8.24
N ASP A 106 -18.68 10.66 -8.15
CA ASP A 106 -18.98 12.05 -8.53
C ASP A 106 -19.25 12.98 -7.33
N CYS A 107 -18.84 12.58 -6.13
CA CYS A 107 -18.96 13.42 -4.94
C CYS A 107 -17.62 14.06 -4.55
N GLU A 108 -17.64 15.18 -3.87
CA GLU A 108 -16.49 15.63 -3.06
C GLU A 108 -16.24 14.64 -1.92
N ARG A 109 -14.98 14.51 -1.48
CA ARG A 109 -14.66 13.61 -0.36
C ARG A 109 -15.09 14.24 0.97
N PRO A 110 -15.49 13.45 1.99
CA PRO A 110 -15.95 13.97 3.27
C PRO A 110 -14.98 14.95 3.91
N GLU A 111 -13.70 14.65 3.75
CA GLU A 111 -12.61 15.43 4.30
C GLU A 111 -12.36 16.74 3.54
N ASN A 112 -13.01 16.98 2.39
CA ASN A 112 -12.83 18.18 1.56
C ASN A 112 -13.99 19.19 1.65
N ILE A 113 -14.93 18.99 2.57
CA ILE A 113 -16.08 19.90 2.76
C ILE A 113 -16.18 20.44 4.19
N ASP A 114 -17.06 21.42 4.41
CA ASP A 114 -17.27 22.05 5.72
C ASP A 114 -17.85 21.10 6.78
N GLY A 115 -18.59 20.09 6.35
CA GLY A 115 -19.24 19.11 7.22
C GLY A 115 -20.76 19.10 7.06
N PRO A 116 -21.48 18.63 8.10
CA PRO A 116 -22.92 18.44 8.05
C PRO A 116 -23.72 19.74 7.84
N THR A 117 -24.92 19.62 7.28
CA THR A 117 -25.86 20.75 7.16
C THR A 117 -26.40 21.19 8.53
N ALA A 118 -26.98 22.39 8.61
CA ALA A 118 -27.63 22.87 9.84
C ALA A 118 -28.74 21.92 10.34
N ALA A 119 -29.50 21.30 9.43
CA ALA A 119 -30.51 20.30 9.79
C ALA A 119 -29.87 19.03 10.37
N ALA A 120 -28.79 18.54 9.76
CA ALA A 120 -28.05 17.40 10.28
C ALA A 120 -27.43 17.71 11.66
N TRP A 121 -26.89 18.92 11.87
CA TRP A 121 -26.39 19.36 13.17
C TRP A 121 -27.48 19.38 14.24
N ALA A 122 -28.71 19.76 13.92
CA ALA A 122 -29.82 19.72 14.87
C ALA A 122 -30.10 18.28 15.35
N GLU A 123 -30.10 17.30 14.45
CA GLU A 123 -30.24 15.88 14.82
C GLU A 123 -29.04 15.35 15.62
N ILE A 124 -27.82 15.67 15.19
CA ILE A 124 -26.57 15.30 15.88
C ILE A 124 -26.59 15.82 17.31
N ASN A 125 -26.92 17.10 17.48
CA ASN A 125 -26.98 17.77 18.77
C ASN A 125 -28.06 17.20 19.69
N ALA A 126 -29.23 16.85 19.15
CA ALA A 126 -30.29 16.21 19.91
C ALA A 126 -29.87 14.82 20.44
N HIS A 127 -29.18 14.02 19.62
CA HIS A 127 -28.73 12.68 20.01
C HIS A 127 -27.54 12.70 20.97
N LEU A 128 -26.55 13.54 20.70
CA LEU A 128 -25.32 13.62 21.49
C LEU A 128 -25.42 14.59 22.66
N ASN A 129 -26.54 15.30 22.82
CA ASN A 129 -26.73 16.36 23.81
C ASN A 129 -25.63 17.45 23.72
N THR A 130 -25.42 17.97 22.52
CA THR A 130 -24.42 19.01 22.18
C THR A 130 -25.08 20.24 21.56
N THR A 131 -24.31 21.29 21.30
CA THR A 131 -24.76 22.52 20.61
C THR A 131 -23.86 22.91 19.43
N ALA A 132 -23.05 21.95 18.97
CA ALA A 132 -22.02 22.16 17.96
C ALA A 132 -22.59 22.54 16.58
N LYS A 133 -21.86 23.40 15.87
CA LYS A 133 -22.17 23.84 14.50
C LYS A 133 -21.13 23.38 13.47
N ASN A 134 -20.03 22.79 13.94
CA ASN A 134 -18.93 22.31 13.14
C ASN A 134 -18.18 21.20 13.92
N LEU A 135 -17.27 20.49 13.24
CA LEU A 135 -16.50 19.41 13.84
C LEU A 135 -15.63 19.88 15.03
N PRO A 136 -14.89 21.01 14.96
CA PRO A 136 -14.15 21.52 16.12
C PRO A 136 -15.00 21.72 17.38
N GLU A 137 -16.17 22.35 17.27
CA GLU A 137 -17.09 22.53 18.41
C GLU A 137 -17.60 21.18 18.94
N LEU A 138 -17.87 20.21 18.07
CA LEU A 138 -18.30 18.88 18.49
C LEU A 138 -17.17 18.16 19.25
N VAL A 139 -15.96 18.18 18.71
CA VAL A 139 -14.76 17.58 19.31
C VAL A 139 -14.47 18.20 20.66
N GLU A 140 -14.54 19.52 20.77
CA GLU A 140 -14.39 20.24 22.03
C GLU A 140 -15.46 19.80 23.05
N GLN A 141 -16.75 19.81 22.68
CA GLN A 141 -17.82 19.44 23.62
C GLN A 141 -17.77 17.97 24.07
N LEU A 142 -17.43 17.04 23.17
CA LEU A 142 -17.22 15.63 23.51
C LEU A 142 -15.97 15.43 24.37
N GLY A 143 -14.90 16.18 24.09
CA GLY A 143 -13.68 16.20 24.89
C GLY A 143 -13.90 16.73 26.29
N GLN A 144 -14.59 17.86 26.44
CA GLN A 144 -14.96 18.43 27.73
C GLN A 144 -15.78 17.45 28.57
N ARG A 145 -16.71 16.72 27.95
CA ARG A 145 -17.50 15.69 28.63
C ARG A 145 -16.66 14.49 29.07
N THR A 146 -15.68 14.08 28.27
CA THR A 146 -14.94 12.82 28.48
C THR A 146 -13.67 13.03 29.31
N PHE A 147 -12.89 14.06 29.00
CA PHE A 147 -11.56 14.35 29.55
C PHE A 147 -11.51 15.67 30.34
N GLY A 148 -12.50 16.55 30.22
CA GLY A 148 -12.51 17.86 30.88
C GLY A 148 -11.67 18.93 30.17
N HIS A 149 -11.26 18.68 28.93
CA HIS A 149 -10.54 19.60 28.07
C HIS A 149 -10.69 19.20 26.59
N THR A 150 -10.14 20.01 25.69
CA THR A 150 -10.02 19.63 24.27
C THR A 150 -9.17 18.35 24.14
N PRO A 151 -9.62 17.33 23.38
CA PRO A 151 -8.89 16.08 23.28
C PRO A 151 -7.52 16.27 22.65
N ARG A 152 -6.51 15.57 23.18
CA ARG A 152 -5.19 15.48 22.59
C ARG A 152 -4.98 14.12 21.93
N VAL A 153 -4.65 14.15 20.64
CA VAL A 153 -4.37 12.96 19.82
C VAL A 153 -2.87 12.89 19.53
N GLY A 154 -2.25 11.77 19.89
CA GLY A 154 -0.83 11.51 19.68
C GLY A 154 -0.56 10.43 18.63
N ASP A 155 0.52 10.60 17.88
CA ASP A 155 1.11 9.57 17.02
C ASP A 155 2.63 9.52 17.24
N ALA A 156 3.14 8.38 17.68
CA ALA A 156 4.56 8.15 17.95
C ALA A 156 5.35 7.64 16.73
N PHE A 157 4.66 7.41 15.60
CA PHE A 157 5.21 6.95 14.33
C PHE A 157 4.63 7.78 13.18
N CYS A 158 4.67 9.11 13.34
CA CYS A 158 3.83 10.01 12.54
C CYS A 158 4.10 9.97 11.04
N GLY A 159 5.28 9.52 10.59
CA GLY A 159 5.56 9.24 9.19
C GLY A 159 5.20 10.40 8.26
N GLY A 160 4.22 10.17 7.37
CA GLY A 160 3.74 11.19 6.43
C GLY A 160 2.74 12.20 7.00
N GLY A 161 2.42 12.15 8.29
CA GLY A 161 1.69 13.18 9.05
C GLY A 161 0.16 13.11 9.04
N SER A 162 -0.45 12.03 8.52
CA SER A 162 -1.91 11.95 8.36
C SER A 162 -2.68 12.04 9.67
N ILE A 163 -2.18 11.40 10.74
CA ILE A 163 -2.85 11.34 12.03
C ILE A 163 -2.85 12.71 12.72
N PRO A 164 -1.68 13.33 12.99
CA PRO A 164 -1.64 14.66 13.59
C PRO A 164 -2.36 15.72 12.75
N PHE A 165 -2.24 15.66 11.42
CA PHE A 165 -2.88 16.63 10.53
C PHE A 165 -4.40 16.61 10.64
N GLU A 166 -5.02 15.42 10.54
CA GLU A 166 -6.48 15.33 10.61
C GLU A 166 -7.00 15.62 12.01
N ALA A 167 -6.32 15.16 13.06
CA ALA A 167 -6.66 15.47 14.44
C ALA A 167 -6.74 16.98 14.68
N ALA A 168 -5.70 17.70 14.25
CA ALA A 168 -5.65 19.15 14.38
C ALA A 168 -6.79 19.82 13.59
N ARG A 169 -7.05 19.33 12.37
CA ARG A 169 -8.05 19.90 11.47
C ARG A 169 -9.50 19.76 11.95
N ILE A 170 -9.80 18.70 12.70
CA ILE A 170 -11.13 18.53 13.32
C ILE A 170 -11.22 19.12 14.72
N GLY A 171 -10.17 19.79 15.21
CA GLY A 171 -10.19 20.57 16.46
C GLY A 171 -9.52 19.92 17.67
N CYS A 172 -8.85 18.77 17.53
CA CYS A 172 -8.05 18.20 18.61
C CYS A 172 -6.73 18.96 18.79
N GLU A 173 -6.15 18.92 19.98
CA GLU A 173 -4.71 19.16 20.12
C GLU A 173 -3.95 18.00 19.47
N ALA A 174 -2.98 18.30 18.61
CA ALA A 174 -2.25 17.27 17.88
C ALA A 174 -0.81 17.14 18.36
N PHE A 175 -0.41 15.91 18.65
CA PHE A 175 0.97 15.54 18.95
C PHE A 175 1.48 14.53 17.91
N GLY A 176 2.69 14.75 17.42
CA GLY A 176 3.33 13.84 16.48
C GLY A 176 4.82 13.73 16.74
N SER A 177 5.32 12.50 16.75
CA SER A 177 6.73 12.19 16.82
C SER A 177 7.09 11.07 15.86
N ASP A 178 8.36 11.06 15.45
CA ASP A 178 8.97 9.99 14.67
C ASP A 178 10.45 10.00 14.99
N LEU A 179 11.11 8.84 14.96
CA LEU A 179 12.55 8.78 15.14
C LEU A 179 13.27 9.49 13.98
N ASN A 180 12.69 9.41 12.77
CA ASN A 180 13.27 9.99 11.57
C ASN A 180 12.88 11.48 11.42
N PRO A 181 13.85 12.42 11.40
CA PRO A 181 13.56 13.84 11.25
C PRO A 181 12.90 14.22 9.92
N VAL A 182 13.04 13.41 8.85
CA VAL A 182 12.34 13.65 7.58
C VAL A 182 10.83 13.47 7.74
N ALA A 183 10.40 12.43 8.47
CA ALA A 183 9.00 12.21 8.82
C ALA A 183 8.47 13.34 9.73
N GLY A 184 9.26 13.73 10.74
CA GLY A 184 8.96 14.89 11.58
C GLY A 184 8.77 16.17 10.76
N LEU A 185 9.64 16.44 9.77
CA LEU A 185 9.55 17.61 8.91
C LEU A 185 8.30 17.58 8.01
N LEU A 186 7.96 16.42 7.45
CA LEU A 186 6.75 16.24 6.64
C LEU A 186 5.47 16.49 7.45
N THR A 187 5.43 15.98 8.68
CA THR A 187 4.31 16.19 9.60
C THR A 187 4.21 17.66 10.01
N TRP A 188 5.34 18.29 10.35
CA TRP A 188 5.39 19.72 10.65
C TRP A 188 4.91 20.56 9.45
N ALA A 189 5.36 20.24 8.24
CA ALA A 189 4.97 20.94 7.01
C ALA A 189 3.47 20.78 6.73
N SER A 190 2.92 19.59 6.98
CA SER A 190 1.49 19.34 6.83
C SER A 190 0.66 20.27 7.73
N LEU A 191 1.04 20.40 9.00
CA LEU A 191 0.33 21.25 9.96
C LEU A 191 0.56 22.76 9.75
N ASN A 192 1.77 23.17 9.38
CA ASN A 192 2.17 24.59 9.40
C ASN A 192 2.18 25.26 8.02
N LEU A 193 2.37 24.49 6.94
CA LEU A 193 2.30 25.00 5.57
C LEU A 193 0.91 24.79 4.99
N LEU A 194 0.43 23.54 4.93
CA LEU A 194 -0.94 23.27 4.45
C LEU A 194 -1.98 23.71 5.48
N GLY A 195 -1.79 23.35 6.74
CA GLY A 195 -2.64 23.85 7.83
C GLY A 195 -2.44 25.33 8.17
N GLY A 196 -1.48 26.03 7.55
CA GLY A 196 -1.25 27.46 7.80
C GLY A 196 -2.32 28.40 7.19
N GLY A 197 -3.24 27.86 6.39
CA GLY A 197 -4.24 28.62 5.64
C GLY A 197 -3.70 29.31 4.39
N THR A 198 -4.60 29.92 3.61
CA THR A 198 -4.29 30.48 2.29
C THR A 198 -3.18 31.52 2.32
N ALA A 199 -3.17 32.41 3.32
CA ALA A 199 -2.16 33.47 3.43
C ALA A 199 -0.73 32.91 3.54
N VAL A 200 -0.53 31.87 4.34
CA VAL A 200 0.78 31.21 4.49
C VAL A 200 1.18 30.50 3.20
N GLN A 201 0.23 29.81 2.57
CA GLN A 201 0.47 29.06 1.33
C GLN A 201 0.86 30.01 0.19
N GLU A 202 0.13 31.12 0.02
CA GLU A 202 0.41 32.13 -0.99
C GLU A 202 1.75 32.83 -0.77
N GLU A 203 2.10 33.15 0.49
CA GLU A 203 3.40 33.73 0.82
C GLU A 203 4.54 32.78 0.45
N VAL A 204 4.46 31.52 0.87
CA VAL A 204 5.47 30.51 0.56
C VAL A 204 5.60 30.31 -0.96
N MET A 205 4.49 30.23 -1.68
CA MET A 205 4.50 30.08 -3.14
C MET A 205 5.12 31.28 -3.84
N ARG A 206 4.81 32.49 -3.40
CA ARG A 206 5.39 33.72 -3.96
C ARG A 206 6.91 33.71 -3.81
N VAL A 207 7.41 33.46 -2.60
CA VAL A 207 8.86 33.48 -2.34
C VAL A 207 9.57 32.32 -3.05
N GLN A 208 8.96 31.12 -3.10
CA GLN A 208 9.49 30.01 -3.92
C GLN A 208 9.54 30.39 -5.40
N ALA A 209 8.50 31.04 -5.94
CA ALA A 209 8.47 31.47 -7.33
C ALA A 209 9.55 32.51 -7.64
N GLU A 210 9.82 33.45 -6.73
CA GLU A 210 10.91 34.44 -6.85
C GLU A 210 12.28 33.75 -6.89
N ALA A 211 12.55 32.81 -5.97
CA ALA A 211 13.80 32.05 -5.95
C ALA A 211 13.98 31.19 -7.21
N LEU A 212 12.91 30.52 -7.68
CA LEU A 212 12.92 29.73 -8.91
C LEU A 212 13.11 30.61 -10.15
N ALA A 213 12.57 31.83 -10.17
CA ALA A 213 12.76 32.78 -11.26
C ALA A 213 14.22 33.26 -11.32
N ALA A 214 14.80 33.63 -10.17
CA ALA A 214 16.21 34.03 -10.07
C ALA A 214 17.16 32.90 -10.50
N ALA A 215 16.91 31.68 -10.04
CA ALA A 215 17.68 30.52 -10.44
C ALA A 215 17.58 30.24 -11.95
N ASP A 216 16.41 30.42 -12.56
CA ASP A 216 16.24 30.24 -14.00
C ASP A 216 16.98 31.30 -14.82
N GLN A 217 16.95 32.54 -14.35
CA GLN A 217 17.71 33.63 -14.95
C GLN A 217 19.20 33.30 -14.94
N GLN A 218 19.71 32.76 -13.82
CA GLN A 218 21.11 32.36 -13.70
C GLN A 218 21.46 31.15 -14.59
N VAL A 219 20.62 30.11 -14.64
CA VAL A 219 20.80 28.97 -15.56
C VAL A 219 20.79 29.42 -17.02
N THR A 220 19.94 30.38 -17.36
CA THR A 220 19.86 30.99 -18.69
C THR A 220 21.13 31.79 -19.00
N ALA A 221 21.60 32.61 -18.06
CA ALA A 221 22.84 33.38 -18.20
C ALA A 221 24.08 32.48 -18.36
N TRP A 222 24.12 31.32 -17.69
CA TRP A 222 25.16 30.32 -17.93
C TRP A 222 25.08 29.69 -19.31
N GLY A 223 23.95 29.75 -20.02
CA GLY A 223 23.79 29.20 -21.36
C GLY A 223 23.93 27.67 -21.42
N ILE A 224 23.70 26.98 -20.29
CA ILE A 224 23.91 25.52 -20.16
C ILE A 224 22.73 24.69 -20.65
N GLU A 225 21.59 25.31 -20.94
CA GLU A 225 20.36 24.66 -21.43
C GLU A 225 19.85 25.20 -22.76
N HIS A 226 20.50 26.23 -23.31
CA HIS A 226 20.10 26.90 -24.53
C HIS A 226 21.14 26.67 -25.63
N ASN A 227 20.68 26.38 -26.84
CA ASN A 227 21.57 26.24 -27.99
C ASN A 227 21.45 27.43 -28.96
N ALA A 228 22.34 27.46 -29.96
CA ALA A 228 22.38 28.54 -30.95
C ALA A 228 21.15 28.56 -31.87
N GLN A 229 20.35 27.50 -31.88
CA GLN A 229 19.12 27.37 -32.68
C GLN A 229 17.87 27.92 -31.96
N GLY A 230 18.05 28.55 -30.79
CA GLY A 230 16.96 29.08 -29.97
C GLY A 230 16.13 27.99 -29.30
N GLU A 231 16.66 26.79 -29.16
CA GLU A 231 16.01 25.68 -28.46
C GLU A 231 16.51 25.64 -27.01
N ARG A 232 15.61 25.21 -26.11
CA ARG A 232 15.93 24.88 -24.72
C ARG A 232 15.82 23.37 -24.52
N ALA A 233 16.71 22.78 -23.74
CA ALA A 233 16.66 21.35 -23.44
C ALA A 233 15.42 21.01 -22.59
N GLU A 234 14.74 19.90 -22.91
CA GLU A 234 13.60 19.32 -22.18
C GLU A 234 13.95 18.00 -21.47
N ALA A 235 15.04 17.33 -21.87
CA ALA A 235 15.57 16.13 -21.23
C ALA A 235 17.00 15.84 -21.70
N PHE A 236 17.83 15.32 -20.81
CA PHE A 236 19.16 14.79 -21.11
C PHE A 236 19.18 13.30 -20.75
N LEU A 237 19.60 12.44 -21.67
CA LEU A 237 19.66 10.99 -21.46
C LEU A 237 21.11 10.53 -21.42
N TYR A 238 21.46 9.90 -20.33
CA TYR A 238 22.81 9.39 -20.08
C TYR A 238 22.80 7.86 -20.05
N CYS A 239 23.94 7.27 -20.36
CA CYS A 239 24.21 5.86 -20.22
C CYS A 239 25.53 5.61 -19.49
N VAL A 240 25.65 4.41 -18.93
CA VAL A 240 26.91 3.83 -18.49
C VAL A 240 27.62 3.25 -19.71
N GLU A 241 28.94 3.30 -19.76
CA GLU A 241 29.73 2.56 -20.74
C GLU A 241 30.92 1.86 -20.09
N VAL A 242 31.30 0.71 -20.65
CA VAL A 242 32.38 -0.15 -20.12
C VAL A 242 33.32 -0.53 -21.24
N LYS A 243 34.60 -0.77 -20.95
CA LYS A 243 35.57 -1.33 -21.90
C LYS A 243 36.02 -2.70 -21.40
N PRO A 244 35.29 -3.79 -21.72
CA PRO A 244 35.64 -5.11 -21.26
C PRO A 244 36.99 -5.57 -21.80
N GLU A 245 37.62 -6.51 -21.10
CA GLU A 245 38.85 -7.14 -21.59
C GLU A 245 38.62 -7.78 -22.97
N GLY A 246 39.58 -7.58 -23.88
CA GLY A 246 39.46 -8.02 -25.28
C GLY A 246 38.59 -7.12 -26.17
N CYS A 247 38.10 -5.98 -25.67
CA CYS A 247 37.37 -4.98 -26.45
C CYS A 247 38.20 -3.70 -26.64
N ASP A 248 38.36 -3.27 -27.89
CA ASP A 248 39.13 -2.08 -28.26
C ASP A 248 38.36 -0.76 -28.06
N TYR A 249 37.06 -0.83 -27.76
CA TYR A 249 36.16 0.30 -27.54
C TYR A 249 35.26 0.12 -26.32
N TYR A 250 34.74 1.24 -25.81
CA TYR A 250 33.69 1.27 -24.81
C TYR A 250 32.34 0.90 -25.41
N ILE A 251 31.64 -0.02 -24.74
CA ILE A 251 30.28 -0.45 -25.04
C ILE A 251 29.33 0.35 -24.16
N PRO A 252 28.47 1.21 -24.73
CA PRO A 252 27.40 1.89 -23.99
C PRO A 252 26.33 0.88 -23.61
N LEU A 253 25.78 1.00 -22.41
CA LEU A 253 24.92 0.01 -21.78
C LEU A 253 23.46 0.46 -21.77
N ALA A 254 22.59 -0.32 -22.43
CA ALA A 254 21.15 -0.17 -22.30
C ALA A 254 20.41 -1.49 -22.60
N PRO A 255 19.29 -1.76 -21.90
CA PRO A 255 18.41 -2.90 -22.24
C PRO A 255 17.58 -2.65 -23.51
N SER A 256 17.49 -1.40 -23.96
CA SER A 256 16.86 -0.99 -25.21
C SER A 256 17.37 0.39 -25.61
N TRP A 257 17.46 0.64 -26.91
CA TRP A 257 17.82 1.94 -27.48
C TRP A 257 16.62 2.72 -28.04
N VAL A 258 15.40 2.34 -27.65
CA VAL A 258 14.20 3.13 -27.93
C VAL A 258 14.20 4.39 -27.05
N ILE A 259 14.03 5.57 -27.65
CA ILE A 259 14.01 6.86 -26.94
C ILE A 259 12.58 7.42 -26.85
N ALA A 260 11.81 7.39 -27.94
CA ALA A 260 10.43 7.87 -27.96
C ALA A 260 9.57 7.06 -28.93
N GLU A 261 8.43 6.55 -28.46
CA GLU A 261 7.56 5.69 -29.27
C GLU A 261 6.74 6.48 -30.29
N LYS A 262 6.14 7.61 -29.88
CA LYS A 262 5.30 8.45 -30.74
C LYS A 262 6.02 8.90 -32.01
N TYR A 263 7.30 9.23 -31.89
CA TYR A 263 8.12 9.73 -32.98
C TYR A 263 9.06 8.66 -33.55
N ARG A 264 8.99 7.41 -33.04
CA ARG A 264 9.84 6.28 -33.42
C ARG A 264 11.33 6.63 -33.38
N ILE A 265 11.76 7.31 -32.31
CA ILE A 265 13.15 7.74 -32.12
C ILE A 265 13.93 6.62 -31.44
N VAL A 266 15.10 6.31 -31.99
CA VAL A 266 16.05 5.32 -31.47
C VAL A 266 17.47 5.87 -31.44
N ALA A 267 18.34 5.28 -30.64
CA ALA A 267 19.79 5.47 -30.73
C ALA A 267 20.44 4.28 -31.48
N ARG A 268 21.33 4.60 -32.42
CA ARG A 268 22.24 3.66 -33.08
C ARG A 268 23.67 4.01 -32.69
N TRP A 269 24.53 3.02 -32.55
CA TRP A 269 25.93 3.21 -32.23
C TRP A 269 26.81 2.77 -33.39
N THR A 270 27.79 3.60 -33.76
CA THR A 270 28.74 3.32 -34.86
C THR A 270 30.18 3.41 -34.37
N ARG A 271 31.07 2.61 -34.98
CA ARG A 271 32.51 2.74 -34.74
C ARG A 271 33.05 3.99 -35.43
N VAL A 272 34.00 4.64 -34.77
CA VAL A 272 34.76 5.76 -35.35
C VAL A 272 36.22 5.32 -35.45
N ALA A 273 36.82 5.48 -36.63
CA ALA A 273 38.21 5.10 -36.86
C ALA A 273 39.14 5.87 -35.91
N GLY A 274 40.06 5.16 -35.25
CA GLY A 274 41.01 5.74 -34.30
C GLY A 274 40.42 6.14 -32.94
N SER A 275 39.14 5.85 -32.68
CA SER A 275 38.47 6.13 -31.41
C SER A 275 38.18 4.83 -30.66
N ASP A 276 38.36 4.85 -29.35
CA ASP A 276 37.88 3.79 -28.45
C ASP A 276 36.46 4.08 -27.93
N ARG A 277 35.78 5.11 -28.44
CA ARG A 277 34.39 5.43 -28.11
C ARG A 277 33.51 5.29 -29.35
N LEU A 278 32.35 4.65 -29.18
CA LEU A 278 31.31 4.60 -30.20
C LEU A 278 30.63 5.96 -30.36
N GLN A 279 30.17 6.27 -31.56
CA GLN A 279 29.40 7.48 -31.83
C GLN A 279 27.90 7.19 -31.76
N PRO A 280 27.11 7.91 -30.94
CA PRO A 280 25.66 7.81 -30.99
C PRO A 280 25.10 8.56 -32.20
N GLU A 281 24.13 7.95 -32.86
CA GLU A 281 23.26 8.53 -33.87
C GLU A 281 21.82 8.44 -33.35
N VAL A 282 21.16 9.57 -33.12
CA VAL A 282 19.75 9.63 -32.67
C VAL A 282 18.87 10.02 -33.84
N LEU A 283 17.99 9.13 -34.26
CA LEU A 283 17.18 9.32 -35.47
C LEU A 283 15.78 8.75 -35.34
N ALA A 284 14.87 9.25 -36.17
CA ALA A 284 13.58 8.63 -36.42
C ALA A 284 13.74 7.47 -37.40
N VAL A 285 13.08 6.34 -37.13
CA VAL A 285 13.14 5.15 -38.00
C VAL A 285 11.75 4.77 -38.52
N THR A 286 11.74 3.90 -39.55
CA THR A 286 10.50 3.32 -40.08
C THR A 286 9.83 2.44 -39.03
N GLU A 287 8.53 2.17 -39.18
CA GLU A 287 7.80 1.28 -38.25
C GLU A 287 8.39 -0.14 -38.20
N ALA A 288 8.77 -0.68 -39.36
CA ALA A 288 9.40 -2.00 -39.44
C ALA A 288 10.75 -2.05 -38.71
N GLU A 289 11.57 -1.00 -38.81
CA GLU A 289 12.82 -0.92 -38.05
C GLU A 289 12.56 -0.67 -36.56
N PHE A 290 11.60 0.19 -36.22
CA PHE A 290 11.21 0.48 -34.84
C PHE A 290 10.78 -0.80 -34.09
N LYS A 291 9.99 -1.67 -34.73
CA LYS A 291 9.57 -2.95 -34.17
C LYS A 291 10.78 -3.80 -33.75
N LYS A 292 11.85 -3.83 -34.57
CA LYS A 292 13.09 -4.55 -34.21
C LYS A 292 13.73 -4.00 -32.93
N TYR A 293 13.73 -2.67 -32.73
CA TYR A 293 14.25 -2.07 -31.49
C TYR A 293 13.34 -2.33 -30.27
N LYS A 294 12.01 -2.43 -30.46
CA LYS A 294 11.11 -2.94 -29.41
C LYS A 294 11.43 -4.40 -29.06
N ASP A 295 11.79 -5.20 -30.05
CA ASP A 295 12.27 -6.58 -29.92
C ASP A 295 13.77 -6.65 -29.55
N LYS A 296 14.28 -5.63 -28.82
CA LYS A 296 15.64 -5.55 -28.26
C LYS A 296 16.79 -5.53 -29.27
N LYS A 297 16.58 -5.18 -30.55
CA LYS A 297 17.67 -4.95 -31.52
C LYS A 297 18.71 -3.97 -30.96
N GLY A 298 19.97 -4.38 -30.98
CA GLY A 298 21.11 -3.57 -30.56
C GLY A 298 21.21 -3.34 -29.05
N ALA A 299 20.34 -3.95 -28.23
CA ALA A 299 20.47 -3.91 -26.79
C ALA A 299 21.84 -4.47 -26.38
N THR A 300 22.52 -3.76 -25.49
CA THR A 300 23.87 -4.11 -25.01
C THR A 300 23.85 -4.63 -23.59
N VAL A 301 22.67 -4.67 -22.95
CA VAL A 301 22.44 -5.32 -21.66
C VAL A 301 21.29 -6.31 -21.79
N VAL A 302 21.56 -7.59 -21.58
CA VAL A 302 20.57 -8.68 -21.63
C VAL A 302 20.87 -9.65 -20.49
N ASP A 303 19.87 -9.94 -19.65
CA ASP A 303 19.94 -10.92 -18.55
C ASP A 303 21.21 -10.78 -17.68
N SER A 304 21.48 -9.55 -17.23
CA SER A 304 22.65 -9.18 -16.40
C SER A 304 24.01 -9.41 -17.09
N ARG A 305 24.03 -9.44 -18.42
CA ARG A 305 25.25 -9.53 -19.24
C ARG A 305 25.37 -8.32 -20.16
N VAL A 306 26.60 -7.88 -20.36
CA VAL A 306 26.98 -6.95 -21.41
C VAL A 306 27.18 -7.74 -22.70
N VAL A 307 26.50 -7.35 -23.76
CA VAL A 307 26.61 -7.96 -25.10
C VAL A 307 27.25 -6.95 -26.04
N ASP A 308 28.23 -7.41 -26.82
CA ASP A 308 28.87 -6.57 -27.81
C ASP A 308 27.93 -6.28 -29.01
N PRO A 309 27.66 -5.00 -29.32
CA PRO A 309 26.76 -4.63 -30.40
C PRO A 309 27.27 -5.03 -31.81
N PHE A 310 28.55 -5.37 -31.98
CA PHE A 310 29.15 -5.74 -33.27
C PHE A 310 29.65 -7.19 -33.35
N ASN A 311 29.60 -7.94 -32.24
CA ASN A 311 29.99 -9.36 -32.22
C ASN A 311 29.12 -10.14 -31.23
N ALA A 312 28.11 -10.85 -31.74
CA ALA A 312 27.16 -11.60 -30.93
C ALA A 312 27.80 -12.71 -30.08
N ASN A 313 29.02 -13.16 -30.41
CA ASN A 313 29.73 -14.18 -29.65
C ASN A 313 30.48 -13.62 -28.42
N ARG A 314 30.57 -12.29 -28.28
CA ARG A 314 31.23 -11.65 -27.14
C ARG A 314 30.20 -11.15 -26.13
N SER A 315 30.28 -11.69 -24.91
CA SER A 315 29.49 -11.21 -23.77
C SER A 315 30.22 -11.36 -22.45
N TRP A 316 29.95 -10.47 -21.51
CA TRP A 316 30.58 -10.43 -20.19
C TRP A 316 29.51 -10.33 -19.11
N SER A 317 29.69 -11.04 -18.00
CA SER A 317 28.81 -10.84 -16.83
C SER A 317 29.05 -9.44 -16.26
N VAL A 318 27.98 -8.72 -15.91
CA VAL A 318 28.10 -7.42 -15.22
C VAL A 318 28.84 -7.56 -13.89
N GLU A 319 28.67 -8.69 -13.21
CA GLU A 319 29.37 -9.00 -11.96
C GLU A 319 30.88 -9.15 -12.20
N ALA A 320 31.28 -9.92 -13.23
CA ALA A 320 32.69 -10.15 -13.55
C ALA A 320 33.42 -8.87 -13.95
N LEU A 321 32.73 -7.91 -14.60
CA LEU A 321 33.31 -6.61 -14.94
C LEU A 321 33.78 -5.82 -13.71
N ARG A 322 33.21 -6.08 -12.53
CA ARG A 322 33.59 -5.41 -11.29
C ARG A 322 34.93 -5.91 -10.73
N GLY A 323 35.40 -7.07 -11.18
CA GLY A 323 36.63 -7.69 -10.68
C GLY A 323 36.47 -8.37 -9.30
N PRO A 324 37.46 -9.18 -8.90
CA PRO A 324 37.41 -9.96 -7.65
C PRO A 324 37.41 -9.09 -6.39
N ASP A 325 38.06 -7.93 -6.46
CA ASP A 325 38.14 -6.96 -5.34
C ASP A 325 36.98 -5.94 -5.36
N GLY A 326 36.06 -6.07 -6.33
CA GLY A 326 34.97 -5.11 -6.55
C GLY A 326 35.42 -3.79 -7.18
N LEU A 327 34.50 -2.83 -7.19
CA LEU A 327 34.73 -1.51 -7.80
C LEU A 327 35.56 -0.61 -6.88
N ARG A 328 36.33 0.30 -7.49
CA ARG A 328 36.92 1.41 -6.74
C ARG A 328 35.81 2.21 -6.04
N HIS A 329 35.97 2.37 -4.73
CA HIS A 329 35.13 3.28 -3.95
C HIS A 329 35.46 4.74 -4.30
N TRP A 330 34.41 5.50 -4.57
CA TRP A 330 34.52 6.93 -4.83
C TRP A 330 34.92 7.68 -3.56
N THR A 331 35.69 8.74 -3.73
CA THR A 331 35.98 9.69 -2.65
C THR A 331 34.98 10.85 -2.70
N ASN A 332 34.84 11.63 -1.63
CA ASN A 332 33.93 12.78 -1.61
C ASN A 332 34.11 13.74 -2.81
N ASP A 333 35.35 13.93 -3.27
CA ASP A 333 35.67 14.83 -4.39
C ASP A 333 35.30 14.27 -5.78
N ASP A 334 34.89 13.01 -5.86
CA ASP A 334 34.43 12.41 -7.12
C ASP A 334 32.99 12.86 -7.40
N VAL A 335 32.76 13.45 -8.57
CA VAL A 335 31.41 13.81 -9.06
C VAL A 335 31.08 13.13 -10.39
N VAL A 336 32.10 12.52 -11.01
CA VAL A 336 32.06 11.70 -12.23
C VAL A 336 33.10 10.57 -12.07
N PRO A 337 32.98 9.45 -12.81
CA PRO A 337 33.98 8.38 -12.77
C PRO A 337 35.38 8.88 -13.16
N ARG A 338 36.41 8.30 -12.56
CA ARG A 338 37.81 8.54 -12.96
C ARG A 338 38.12 7.76 -14.24
N PRO A 339 39.10 8.18 -15.06
CA PRO A 339 39.41 7.52 -16.33
C PRO A 339 39.72 6.01 -16.25
N GLY A 340 40.17 5.50 -15.09
CA GLY A 340 40.43 4.08 -14.86
C GLY A 340 39.27 3.29 -14.26
N ASP A 341 38.14 3.92 -13.95
CA ASP A 341 36.98 3.22 -13.38
C ASP A 341 36.30 2.34 -14.43
N VAL A 342 35.85 1.16 -14.01
CA VAL A 342 35.15 0.18 -14.87
C VAL A 342 33.95 0.81 -15.57
N PHE A 343 33.13 1.52 -14.80
CA PHE A 343 31.91 2.15 -15.30
C PHE A 343 32.15 3.64 -15.56
N GLN A 344 32.15 4.01 -16.84
CA GLN A 344 32.15 5.40 -17.29
C GLN A 344 30.70 5.88 -17.49
N GLU A 345 30.48 7.21 -17.51
CA GLU A 345 29.16 7.82 -17.69
C GLU A 345 29.17 8.76 -18.89
N ARG A 346 28.13 8.74 -19.73
CA ARG A 346 28.09 9.52 -20.98
C ARG A 346 26.70 10.02 -21.36
N LEU A 347 26.62 11.28 -21.76
CA LEU A 347 25.44 11.86 -22.42
C LEU A 347 25.34 11.31 -23.85
N TYR A 348 24.19 10.74 -24.23
CA TYR A 348 24.00 10.16 -25.56
C TYR A 348 22.82 10.74 -26.34
N CYS A 349 21.87 11.40 -25.67
CA CYS A 349 20.74 12.05 -26.33
C CYS A 349 20.29 13.28 -25.54
N ILE A 350 19.96 14.35 -26.25
CA ILE A 350 19.27 15.53 -25.73
C ILE A 350 17.95 15.69 -26.47
N ARG A 351 16.86 15.89 -25.72
CA ARG A 351 15.59 16.33 -26.29
C ARG A 351 15.52 17.85 -26.19
N TRP A 352 15.68 18.51 -27.33
CA TRP A 352 15.53 19.95 -27.49
C TRP A 352 14.07 20.31 -27.78
N ALA A 353 13.65 21.49 -27.34
CA ALA A 353 12.35 22.03 -27.67
C ALA A 353 12.41 23.54 -27.97
N LYS A 354 11.54 23.98 -28.88
CA LYS A 354 11.27 25.40 -29.14
C LYS A 354 9.81 25.63 -29.45
N THR A 355 9.30 26.80 -29.08
CA THR A 355 7.95 27.22 -29.41
C THR A 355 7.96 27.90 -30.78
N VAL A 356 7.12 27.41 -31.70
CA VAL A 356 6.89 28.01 -33.02
C VAL A 356 5.42 28.38 -33.17
N LEU A 357 5.11 29.37 -33.99
CA LEU A 357 3.72 29.71 -34.32
C LEU A 357 3.21 28.79 -35.44
N HIS A 358 2.09 28.11 -35.20
CA HIS A 358 1.42 27.26 -36.17
C HIS A 358 -0.05 27.69 -36.27
N HIS A 359 -0.45 28.27 -37.40
CA HIS A 359 -1.74 28.95 -37.59
C HIS A 359 -2.05 29.99 -36.49
N GLY A 360 -1.07 30.83 -36.14
CA GLY A 360 -1.23 31.87 -35.11
C GLY A 360 -1.25 31.34 -33.67
N LYS A 361 -1.16 30.03 -33.43
CA LYS A 361 -1.11 29.44 -32.09
C LYS A 361 0.31 28.96 -31.74
N PRO A 362 0.80 29.18 -30.52
CA PRO A 362 2.09 28.64 -30.08
C PRO A 362 2.02 27.12 -30.05
N LYS A 363 2.99 26.47 -30.68
CA LYS A 363 3.16 25.01 -30.73
C LYS A 363 4.58 24.65 -30.38
N LEU A 364 4.74 23.75 -29.41
CA LEU A 364 6.04 23.25 -29.02
C LEU A 364 6.51 22.17 -30.01
N VAL A 365 7.68 22.39 -30.62
CA VAL A 365 8.35 21.44 -31.53
C VAL A 365 9.54 20.85 -30.81
N ARG A 366 9.70 19.52 -30.92
CA ARG A 366 10.75 18.76 -30.23
C ARG A 366 11.70 18.14 -31.23
N ARG A 367 12.98 18.15 -30.90
CA ARG A 367 14.06 17.52 -31.66
C ARG A 367 14.88 16.63 -30.72
N TYR A 368 15.10 15.38 -31.12
CA TYR A 368 15.94 14.43 -30.39
C TYR A 368 17.25 14.34 -31.15
N ALA A 369 18.38 14.52 -30.46
CA ALA A 369 19.68 14.52 -31.11
C ALA A 369 20.76 13.94 -30.19
N ALA A 370 21.77 13.32 -30.81
CA ALA A 370 23.02 13.03 -30.15
C ALA A 370 23.74 14.35 -29.80
N PRO A 371 24.48 14.41 -28.68
CA PRO A 371 25.21 15.63 -28.31
C PRO A 371 26.30 15.95 -29.33
N ASP A 372 26.38 17.22 -29.72
CA ASP A 372 27.45 17.76 -30.56
C ASP A 372 28.60 18.36 -29.73
N ALA A 373 29.62 18.92 -30.38
CA ALA A 373 30.75 19.55 -29.69
C ALA A 373 30.33 20.74 -28.80
N ALA A 374 29.31 21.49 -29.18
CA ALA A 374 28.80 22.61 -28.38
C ALA A 374 28.01 22.10 -27.16
N ASP A 375 27.30 20.98 -27.28
CA ASP A 375 26.65 20.30 -26.16
C ASP A 375 27.68 19.78 -25.15
N LEU A 376 28.75 19.15 -25.62
CA LEU A 376 29.84 18.69 -24.76
C LEU A 376 30.56 19.86 -24.07
N ALA A 377 30.74 20.98 -24.76
CA ALA A 377 31.27 22.21 -24.15
C ALA A 377 30.33 22.77 -23.07
N ARG A 378 29.00 22.68 -23.25
CA ARG A 378 28.01 23.03 -22.20
C ARG A 378 28.14 22.12 -20.98
N GLU A 379 28.30 20.81 -21.15
CA GLU A 379 28.52 19.87 -20.04
C GLU A 379 29.84 20.13 -19.32
N ALA A 380 30.91 20.46 -20.04
CA ALA A 380 32.18 20.88 -19.44
C ALA A 380 32.03 22.17 -18.63
N LYS A 381 31.24 23.14 -19.13
CA LYS A 381 30.91 24.37 -18.39
C LYS A 381 30.12 24.09 -17.12
N VAL A 382 29.13 23.19 -17.16
CA VAL A 382 28.38 22.73 -15.97
C VAL A 382 29.33 22.17 -14.92
N MET A 383 30.25 21.30 -15.33
CA MET A 383 31.24 20.70 -14.44
C MET A 383 32.16 21.77 -13.81
N ALA A 384 32.64 22.74 -14.59
CA ALA A 384 33.47 23.84 -14.09
C ALA A 384 32.71 24.70 -13.06
N LEU A 385 31.46 25.07 -13.35
CA LEU A 385 30.61 25.84 -12.45
C LEU A 385 30.32 25.09 -11.14
N LEU A 386 30.07 23.78 -11.22
CA LEU A 386 29.89 22.97 -10.01
C LEU A 386 31.19 22.92 -9.21
N ARG A 387 32.34 22.65 -9.84
CA ARG A 387 33.64 22.54 -9.17
C ARG A 387 34.04 23.82 -8.43
N GLU A 388 33.76 24.98 -9.01
CA GLU A 388 33.97 26.29 -8.37
C GLU A 388 33.23 26.40 -7.02
N ARG A 389 32.05 25.79 -6.93
CA ARG A 389 31.12 25.94 -5.80
C ARG A 389 31.11 24.74 -4.86
N PHE A 390 31.60 23.58 -5.31
CA PHE A 390 31.38 22.27 -4.67
C PHE A 390 31.73 22.26 -3.19
N ALA A 391 32.95 22.68 -2.82
CA ALA A 391 33.39 22.68 -1.44
C ALA A 391 32.59 23.67 -0.57
N ASN A 392 32.29 24.86 -1.09
CA ASN A 392 31.49 25.86 -0.38
C ASN A 392 30.06 25.35 -0.17
N TRP A 393 29.41 24.86 -1.22
CA TRP A 393 28.04 24.35 -1.16
C TRP A 393 27.91 23.11 -0.27
N GLN A 394 28.91 22.22 -0.25
CA GLN A 394 28.95 21.14 0.74
C GLN A 394 29.08 21.69 2.15
N ARG A 395 29.94 22.69 2.39
CA ARG A 395 30.12 23.34 3.69
C ARG A 395 28.84 24.01 4.19
N GLU A 396 28.16 24.78 3.34
CA GLU A 396 26.93 25.50 3.68
C GLU A 396 25.69 24.59 3.71
N GLY A 397 25.77 23.40 3.10
CA GLY A 397 24.66 22.44 3.04
C GLY A 397 23.66 22.75 1.93
N PHE A 398 24.13 23.28 0.80
CA PHE A 398 23.34 23.41 -0.43
C PHE A 398 23.44 22.16 -1.32
N ILE A 399 24.45 21.32 -1.12
CA ILE A 399 24.53 19.98 -1.71
C ILE A 399 24.98 18.95 -0.66
N PRO A 400 24.65 17.66 -0.84
CA PRO A 400 25.01 16.64 0.14
C PRO A 400 26.53 16.47 0.28
N SER A 401 26.97 16.24 1.52
CA SER A 401 28.34 15.83 1.85
C SER A 401 28.39 14.59 2.73
N ARG A 402 27.23 14.07 3.15
CA ARG A 402 27.13 12.91 4.03
C ARG A 402 27.54 11.63 3.29
N ALA A 403 28.35 10.81 3.96
CA ALA A 403 28.65 9.47 3.52
C ALA A 403 27.40 8.58 3.58
N ILE A 404 27.29 7.64 2.65
CA ILE A 404 26.24 6.61 2.70
C ILE A 404 26.61 5.65 3.84
N PRO A 405 25.69 5.29 4.75
CA PRO A 405 25.96 4.29 5.77
C PRO A 405 26.43 2.98 5.14
N ALA A 406 27.47 2.38 5.71
CA ALA A 406 27.88 1.02 5.35
C ALA A 406 26.94 0.02 6.04
N SER A 407 26.63 -1.11 5.40
CA SER A 407 25.85 -2.25 5.95
C SER A 407 24.31 -2.09 6.00
N GLY A 408 23.69 -1.70 4.89
CA GLY A 408 22.23 -1.75 4.71
C GLY A 408 21.81 -2.47 3.42
N ALA A 409 20.57 -2.98 3.37
CA ALA A 409 20.11 -3.83 2.27
C ALA A 409 20.04 -3.10 0.92
N GLU A 410 19.70 -1.81 0.92
CA GLU A 410 19.66 -0.97 -0.28
C GLU A 410 20.93 -0.12 -0.43
N THR A 411 21.55 0.32 0.67
CA THR A 411 22.78 1.11 0.66
C THR A 411 24.00 0.31 0.20
N ASP A 412 24.17 -0.96 0.61
CA ASP A 412 25.28 -1.83 0.18
C ASP A 412 25.31 -2.03 -1.34
N ARG A 413 24.12 -2.01 -1.97
CA ARG A 413 23.99 -2.09 -3.42
C ARG A 413 24.74 -0.95 -4.12
N LEU A 414 24.75 0.26 -3.55
CA LEU A 414 25.37 1.43 -4.15
C LEU A 414 26.91 1.32 -4.19
N PHE A 415 27.50 0.79 -3.13
CA PHE A 415 28.93 0.45 -3.09
C PHE A 415 29.25 -0.64 -4.10
N ARG A 416 28.53 -1.77 -4.03
CA ARG A 416 28.78 -2.95 -4.86
C ARG A 416 28.61 -2.69 -6.36
N GLU A 417 27.58 -1.96 -6.74
CA GLU A 417 27.18 -1.84 -8.15
C GLU A 417 27.74 -0.61 -8.85
N ARG A 418 28.14 0.43 -8.09
CA ARG A 418 28.63 1.70 -8.63
C ARG A 418 29.87 2.27 -7.95
N GLY A 419 30.30 1.73 -6.80
CA GLY A 419 31.38 2.29 -5.99
C GLY A 419 30.99 3.60 -5.28
N TRP A 420 29.69 3.91 -5.19
CA TRP A 420 29.23 5.19 -4.62
C TRP A 420 29.22 5.12 -3.09
N THR A 421 29.96 6.06 -2.47
CA THR A 421 30.14 6.14 -1.01
C THR A 421 29.49 7.36 -0.35
N HIS A 422 29.01 8.34 -1.13
CA HIS A 422 28.40 9.59 -0.65
C HIS A 422 27.10 9.87 -1.41
N TRP A 423 26.14 10.50 -0.74
CA TRP A 423 24.80 10.72 -1.30
C TRP A 423 24.79 11.61 -2.55
N HIS A 424 25.74 12.54 -2.70
CA HIS A 424 25.84 13.38 -3.91
C HIS A 424 26.24 12.59 -5.16
N HIS A 425 26.83 11.39 -5.02
CA HIS A 425 27.22 10.55 -6.17
C HIS A 425 26.03 10.05 -7.00
N LEU A 426 24.83 10.01 -6.38
CA LEU A 426 23.57 9.63 -7.02
C LEU A 426 23.05 10.71 -7.97
N PHE A 427 23.75 11.83 -8.12
CA PHE A 427 23.35 12.97 -8.94
C PHE A 427 24.42 13.29 -9.98
N THR A 428 24.00 13.69 -11.18
CA THR A 428 24.91 14.23 -12.20
C THR A 428 25.41 15.62 -11.80
N PRO A 429 26.55 16.09 -12.34
CA PRO A 429 27.02 17.45 -12.08
C PRO A 429 25.97 18.52 -12.36
N ARG A 430 25.16 18.35 -13.41
CA ARG A 430 24.05 19.24 -13.75
C ARG A 430 22.97 19.27 -12.66
N GLN A 431 22.61 18.10 -12.12
CA GLN A 431 21.61 18.00 -11.04
C GLN A 431 22.11 18.69 -9.77
N LEU A 432 23.34 18.41 -9.35
CA LEU A 432 23.96 19.09 -8.20
C LEU A 432 24.02 20.61 -8.41
N LEU A 433 24.40 21.06 -9.61
CA LEU A 433 24.46 22.49 -9.94
C LEU A 433 23.10 23.17 -9.79
N MET A 434 22.04 22.57 -10.32
CA MET A 434 20.69 23.14 -10.30
C MET A 434 20.08 23.13 -8.89
N HIS A 435 20.24 22.03 -8.15
CA HIS A 435 19.70 21.91 -6.79
C HIS A 435 20.43 22.84 -5.83
N GLY A 436 21.76 22.87 -5.91
CA GLY A 436 22.59 23.76 -5.09
C GLY A 436 22.32 25.24 -5.38
N LEU A 437 22.17 25.65 -6.64
CA LEU A 437 21.83 27.02 -7.00
C LEU A 437 20.48 27.44 -6.42
N PHE A 438 19.47 26.57 -6.51
CA PHE A 438 18.15 26.86 -5.93
C PHE A 438 18.24 27.04 -4.42
N LEU A 439 18.92 26.12 -3.71
CA LEU A 439 19.06 26.21 -2.25
C LEU A 439 19.89 27.41 -1.81
N GLU A 440 20.97 27.73 -2.53
CA GLU A 440 21.76 28.95 -2.29
C GLU A 440 20.87 30.18 -2.41
N LEU A 441 20.18 30.37 -3.54
CA LEU A 441 19.33 31.55 -3.74
C LEU A 441 18.13 31.61 -2.78
N ALA A 442 17.57 30.46 -2.41
CA ALA A 442 16.42 30.40 -1.50
C ALA A 442 16.80 30.56 -0.03
N LEU A 443 17.96 30.07 0.40
CA LEU A 443 18.31 29.99 1.83
C LEU A 443 19.41 30.96 2.27
N ASP A 444 20.23 31.48 1.34
CA ASP A 444 21.24 32.51 1.66
C ASP A 444 20.59 33.88 1.95
N GLN A 445 19.34 34.09 1.51
CA GLN A 445 18.53 35.28 1.82
C GLN A 445 17.59 35.09 3.03
N ALA A 446 17.69 33.97 3.75
CA ALA A 446 16.72 33.56 4.74
C ALA A 446 16.90 34.23 6.13
N GLU A 447 16.74 35.56 6.20
CA GLU A 447 16.03 36.18 7.34
C GLU A 447 14.50 35.88 7.28
N GLN A 448 14.08 35.18 6.22
CA GLN A 448 12.71 34.87 5.85
C GLN A 448 12.21 33.62 6.59
N SER A 449 11.19 33.81 7.42
CA SER A 449 10.26 32.83 8.01
C SER A 449 10.62 31.34 7.93
N LYS A 450 10.70 30.66 9.10
CA LYS A 450 10.88 29.20 9.24
C LYS A 450 10.00 28.37 8.28
N LYS A 451 8.78 28.84 7.96
CA LYS A 451 7.86 28.19 7.01
C LYS A 451 8.42 28.13 5.59
N PHE A 452 8.98 29.24 5.09
CA PHE A 452 9.58 29.29 3.77
C PHE A 452 10.82 28.39 3.68
N HIS A 453 11.67 28.42 4.71
CA HIS A 453 12.83 27.54 4.80
C HIS A 453 12.41 26.06 4.67
N VAL A 454 11.45 25.61 5.49
CA VAL A 454 10.94 24.23 5.43
C VAL A 454 10.33 23.91 4.06
N ALA A 455 9.59 24.84 3.46
CA ALA A 455 9.03 24.64 2.13
C ALA A 455 10.09 24.36 1.06
N CYS A 456 11.23 25.07 1.11
CA CYS A 456 12.35 24.84 0.20
C CYS A 456 13.03 23.49 0.43
N LEU A 457 13.14 23.04 1.70
CA LEU A 457 13.64 21.69 2.01
C LEU A 457 12.71 20.61 1.44
N ILE A 458 11.40 20.69 1.69
CA ILE A 458 10.43 19.76 1.12
C ILE A 458 10.50 19.77 -0.42
N GLY A 459 10.62 20.96 -1.03
CA GLY A 459 10.73 21.12 -2.48
C GLY A 459 11.99 20.46 -3.08
N VAL A 460 13.16 20.60 -2.44
CA VAL A 460 14.39 19.95 -2.93
C VAL A 460 14.33 18.44 -2.78
N ALA A 461 13.77 17.92 -1.67
CA ALA A 461 13.55 16.48 -1.52
C ALA A 461 12.62 15.94 -2.60
N ALA A 462 11.52 16.63 -2.89
CA ALA A 462 10.63 16.25 -3.99
C ALA A 462 11.35 16.24 -5.33
N SER A 463 12.15 17.26 -5.61
CA SER A 463 12.95 17.31 -6.82
C SER A 463 13.98 16.18 -6.89
N SER A 464 14.61 15.81 -5.78
CA SER A 464 15.60 14.75 -5.71
C SER A 464 15.02 13.37 -6.08
N ASP A 465 13.76 13.09 -5.75
CA ASP A 465 13.08 11.88 -6.20
C ASP A 465 12.89 11.86 -7.73
N TRP A 466 12.66 13.02 -8.36
CA TRP A 466 12.45 13.17 -9.80
C TRP A 466 13.69 13.53 -10.62
N SER A 467 14.83 13.74 -9.96
CA SER A 467 16.05 14.26 -10.57
C SER A 467 17.31 13.69 -9.91
N SER A 468 17.53 12.40 -10.13
CA SER A 468 18.76 11.68 -9.77
C SER A 468 19.23 10.79 -10.94
N LYS A 469 20.39 10.15 -10.80
CA LYS A 469 20.87 9.07 -11.68
C LYS A 469 20.01 7.80 -11.59
N LEU A 470 19.11 7.72 -10.62
CA LEU A 470 18.19 6.59 -10.40
C LEU A 470 16.82 6.81 -11.07
N CYS A 471 16.63 7.94 -11.77
CA CYS A 471 15.42 8.22 -12.52
C CYS A 471 15.39 7.51 -13.88
N ARG A 472 14.47 6.56 -14.05
CA ARG A 472 14.33 5.75 -15.26
C ARG A 472 13.69 6.54 -16.41
N TRP A 473 14.22 6.40 -17.62
CA TRP A 473 13.54 6.85 -18.84
C TRP A 473 12.53 5.80 -19.33
N THR A 474 11.28 6.22 -19.62
CA THR A 474 10.22 5.35 -20.15
C THR A 474 9.71 5.89 -21.49
N PRO A 475 10.17 5.36 -22.63
CA PRO A 475 9.81 5.84 -23.98
C PRO A 475 8.32 5.80 -24.32
N GLN A 476 7.61 4.80 -23.81
CA GLN A 476 6.23 4.44 -24.14
C GLN A 476 5.18 5.02 -23.17
N LEU A 477 5.60 5.90 -22.26
CA LEU A 477 4.76 6.28 -21.13
C LEU A 477 3.46 6.98 -21.60
N ALA A 478 2.30 6.34 -21.38
CA ALA A 478 1.01 6.79 -21.92
C ALA A 478 0.65 8.22 -21.51
N ARG A 479 0.88 8.62 -20.25
CA ARG A 479 0.64 10.00 -19.77
C ARG A 479 1.46 11.07 -20.50
N SER A 480 2.56 10.69 -21.15
CA SER A 480 3.36 11.59 -21.97
C SER A 480 2.91 11.63 -23.45
N GLY A 481 1.91 10.83 -23.81
CA GLY A 481 1.54 10.58 -25.21
C GLY A 481 2.64 9.84 -25.99
N GLY A 482 3.51 9.08 -25.31
CA GLY A 482 4.58 8.30 -25.95
C GLY A 482 5.80 9.10 -26.42
N ILE A 483 6.01 10.33 -25.93
CA ILE A 483 7.21 11.14 -26.26
C ILE A 483 8.44 10.78 -25.40
N GLY A 484 8.31 9.79 -24.53
CA GLY A 484 9.28 9.48 -23.50
C GLY A 484 9.22 10.45 -22.32
N ALA A 485 9.32 9.91 -21.11
CA ALA A 485 9.34 10.69 -19.88
C ALA A 485 10.12 9.97 -18.78
N SER A 486 10.62 10.73 -17.81
CA SER A 486 11.25 10.17 -16.63
C SER A 486 10.22 9.62 -15.63
N VAL A 487 10.67 8.62 -14.89
CA VAL A 487 10.00 8.02 -13.74
C VAL A 487 10.92 8.20 -12.54
N GLN A 488 10.34 8.51 -11.40
CA GLN A 488 11.03 8.87 -10.16
C GLN A 488 11.89 7.73 -9.58
N THR A 489 12.81 8.09 -8.69
CA THR A 489 13.78 7.21 -8.02
C THR A 489 13.08 6.09 -7.26
N PHE A 490 12.09 6.43 -6.43
CA PHE A 490 11.41 5.48 -5.55
C PHE A 490 10.17 4.82 -6.18
N TYR A 491 10.14 4.62 -7.51
CA TYR A 491 8.97 4.03 -8.18
C TYR A 491 8.60 2.61 -7.69
N ASN A 492 9.56 1.90 -7.09
CA ASN A 492 9.38 0.60 -6.43
C ASN A 492 9.93 0.57 -4.99
N GLN A 493 10.19 1.74 -4.37
CA GLN A 493 10.79 1.90 -3.03
C GLN A 493 12.19 1.28 -2.88
N ALA A 494 13.06 1.45 -3.88
CA ALA A 494 14.42 0.91 -3.90
C ALA A 494 15.41 1.90 -4.55
N LEU A 495 16.69 1.76 -4.22
CA LEU A 495 17.79 2.56 -4.78
C LEU A 495 18.40 1.83 -5.99
N ASN A 496 17.60 1.67 -7.05
CA ASN A 496 17.98 0.88 -8.23
C ASN A 496 19.13 1.55 -9.02
N THR A 497 20.29 0.90 -9.13
CA THR A 497 21.39 1.42 -9.96
C THR A 497 21.11 1.17 -11.44
N LEU A 498 20.92 2.25 -12.21
CA LEU A 498 20.49 2.16 -13.61
C LEU A 498 21.68 2.26 -14.58
N PHE A 499 21.61 1.53 -15.70
CA PHE A 499 22.54 1.70 -16.81
C PHE A 499 22.20 2.91 -17.70
N THR A 500 20.94 3.33 -17.72
CA THR A 500 20.50 4.55 -18.40
C THR A 500 19.56 5.33 -17.50
N TRP A 501 19.71 6.65 -17.52
CA TRP A 501 18.87 7.53 -16.71
C TRP A 501 18.53 8.82 -17.46
N ALA A 502 17.49 9.46 -16.98
CA ALA A 502 17.05 10.75 -17.49
C ALA A 502 17.35 11.85 -16.47
N ASN A 503 17.93 12.93 -16.97
CA ASN A 503 18.11 14.15 -16.21
C ASN A 503 17.14 15.23 -16.73
N ARG A 504 16.46 15.88 -15.78
CA ARG A 504 15.52 16.98 -16.06
C ARG A 504 16.30 18.28 -16.19
N PRO A 505 15.95 19.16 -17.15
CA PRO A 505 16.42 20.54 -17.14
C PRO A 505 15.79 21.32 -15.97
N PHE A 506 16.24 22.55 -15.76
CA PHE A 506 15.77 23.42 -14.70
C PHE A 506 14.25 23.69 -14.78
N ASP A 507 13.68 23.80 -15.98
CA ASP A 507 12.21 23.89 -16.14
C ASP A 507 11.48 22.67 -15.57
N GLY A 508 12.04 21.48 -15.78
CA GLY A 508 11.54 20.23 -15.19
C GLY A 508 11.71 20.15 -13.67
N PHE A 509 12.72 20.83 -13.12
CA PHE A 509 12.98 20.97 -11.68
C PHE A 509 11.93 21.88 -11.02
N LYS A 510 11.65 23.06 -11.60
CA LYS A 510 10.64 24.02 -11.10
C LYS A 510 9.27 23.39 -10.91
N ASN A 511 8.86 22.55 -11.86
CA ASN A 511 7.56 21.87 -11.86
C ASN A 511 7.35 20.89 -10.68
N VAL A 512 8.41 20.55 -9.94
CA VAL A 512 8.35 19.59 -8.82
C VAL A 512 8.52 20.28 -7.45
N VAL A 513 9.27 21.38 -7.40
CA VAL A 513 9.68 22.05 -6.15
C VAL A 513 8.55 22.87 -5.54
N GLY A 514 7.69 23.46 -6.37
CA GLY A 514 6.63 24.36 -5.90
C GLY A 514 5.57 23.62 -5.08
N ILE A 515 5.29 24.14 -3.88
CA ILE A 515 4.11 23.71 -3.12
C ILE A 515 2.85 24.24 -3.83
N SER A 516 1.78 23.45 -3.86
CA SER A 516 0.48 23.86 -4.42
C SER A 516 -0.51 24.20 -3.32
N VAL A 517 -1.41 25.16 -3.58
CA VAL A 517 -2.52 25.44 -2.64
C VAL A 517 -3.42 24.22 -2.64
N THR A 518 -3.59 23.60 -1.48
CA THR A 518 -4.40 22.37 -1.36
C THR A 518 -5.50 22.46 -0.32
N THR A 519 -5.48 23.51 0.52
CA THR A 519 -6.48 23.74 1.57
C THR A 519 -6.75 25.23 1.71
N ASP A 520 -8.01 25.59 1.94
CA ASP A 520 -8.47 26.94 2.23
C ASP A 520 -8.60 27.23 3.73
N LYS A 521 -8.62 26.18 4.57
CA LYS A 521 -8.78 26.28 6.02
C LYS A 521 -7.48 26.24 6.78
N ALA A 522 -7.27 27.26 7.61
CA ALA A 522 -6.23 27.27 8.63
C ALA A 522 -6.60 26.34 9.79
N ILE A 523 -5.62 25.59 10.28
CA ILE A 523 -5.68 24.81 11.52
C ILE A 523 -5.42 25.79 12.68
N GLY A 524 -6.42 25.95 13.55
CA GLY A 524 -6.33 26.82 14.72
C GLY A 524 -5.96 26.11 16.03
N SER A 525 -5.90 24.78 16.03
CA SER A 525 -5.60 23.98 17.22
C SER A 525 -4.10 23.89 17.51
N ALA A 526 -3.77 23.72 18.79
CA ALA A 526 -2.38 23.55 19.22
C ALA A 526 -1.80 22.26 18.64
N SER A 527 -0.62 22.35 18.04
CA SER A 527 0.08 21.21 17.47
C SER A 527 1.55 21.21 17.88
N ARG A 528 2.07 20.06 18.29
CA ARG A 528 3.49 19.90 18.68
C ARG A 528 4.12 18.71 17.99
N ILE A 529 5.17 18.98 17.21
CA ILE A 529 5.91 17.98 16.44
C ILE A 529 7.38 18.04 16.79
N TYR A 530 7.98 16.91 17.15
CA TYR A 530 9.42 16.80 17.29
C TYR A 530 9.92 15.35 17.10
N PRO A 531 11.12 15.14 16.53
CA PRO A 531 11.70 13.82 16.39
C PRO A 531 12.12 13.23 17.73
N SER A 532 11.69 12.01 18.03
CA SER A 532 12.05 11.31 19.26
C SER A 532 11.87 9.80 19.11
N ASP A 533 12.59 9.07 19.95
CA ASP A 533 12.28 7.67 20.20
C ASP A 533 10.96 7.56 20.95
N ALA A 534 10.09 6.67 20.49
CA ALA A 534 8.79 6.42 21.09
C ALA A 534 8.89 5.88 22.53
N ARG A 535 10.01 5.25 22.89
CA ARG A 535 10.33 4.78 24.25
C ARG A 535 10.53 5.92 25.25
N ASP A 536 10.95 7.09 24.78
CA ASP A 536 11.36 8.23 25.61
C ASP A 536 10.35 9.39 25.66
N LEU A 537 9.21 9.25 24.96
CA LEU A 537 8.16 10.26 24.90
C LEU A 537 7.58 10.58 26.27
N ARG A 538 7.26 11.86 26.51
CA ARG A 538 6.75 12.37 27.79
C ARG A 538 5.38 13.05 27.70
N GLU A 539 4.85 13.17 26.49
CA GLU A 539 3.62 13.88 26.20
C GLU A 539 2.44 13.00 26.54
N THR A 540 1.61 13.46 27.49
CA THR A 540 0.35 12.81 27.78
C THR A 540 -0.67 13.14 26.70
N CYS A 541 -1.23 12.12 26.04
CA CYS A 541 -2.33 12.24 25.07
C CYS A 541 -3.55 11.43 25.54
N ASP A 542 -4.76 11.90 25.24
CA ASP A 542 -6.00 11.18 25.56
C ASP A 542 -6.20 9.97 24.66
N LEU A 543 -5.84 10.15 23.39
CA LEU A 543 -5.95 9.17 22.33
C LEU A 543 -4.60 8.98 21.66
N TRP A 544 -4.12 7.74 21.57
CA TRP A 544 -2.97 7.40 20.73
C TRP A 544 -3.42 6.65 19.50
N ILE A 545 -3.05 7.11 18.31
CA ILE A 545 -3.30 6.40 17.04
C ILE A 545 -1.95 6.22 16.37
N THR A 546 -1.58 4.98 16.06
CA THR A 546 -0.23 4.63 15.60
C THR A 546 -0.27 3.73 14.37
N ASP A 547 0.70 3.89 13.46
CA ASP A 547 0.99 3.00 12.33
C ASP A 547 2.46 2.53 12.41
N PRO A 548 2.79 1.59 13.30
CA PRO A 548 4.18 1.23 13.58
C PRO A 548 4.86 0.49 12.41
N PRO A 549 6.21 0.49 12.35
CA PRO A 549 6.94 -0.32 11.39
C PRO A 549 6.81 -1.82 11.73
N TYR A 550 6.16 -2.60 10.87
CA TYR A 550 6.08 -4.07 10.98
C TYR A 550 6.61 -4.77 9.71
N ALA A 551 7.31 -5.89 9.90
CA ALA A 551 7.60 -6.92 8.90
C ALA A 551 8.37 -6.49 7.61
N ASP A 552 9.39 -5.63 7.73
CA ASP A 552 10.43 -5.38 6.71
C ASP A 552 9.96 -5.02 5.28
N ALA A 553 8.72 -4.54 5.11
CA ALA A 553 8.20 -4.26 3.77
C ALA A 553 8.92 -3.09 3.07
N VAL A 554 9.44 -2.12 3.84
CA VAL A 554 10.15 -0.93 3.34
C VAL A 554 11.22 -0.49 4.36
N ASN A 555 12.47 -0.38 3.92
CA ASN A 555 13.58 0.10 4.77
C ASN A 555 13.58 1.63 4.91
N TYR A 556 12.55 2.20 5.54
CA TYR A 556 12.43 3.66 5.70
C TYR A 556 13.65 4.31 6.39
N HIS A 557 14.36 3.56 7.24
CA HIS A 557 15.60 4.02 7.85
C HIS A 557 16.70 4.26 6.79
N GLU A 558 16.87 3.36 5.82
CA GLU A 558 17.84 3.54 4.71
C GLU A 558 17.36 4.56 3.67
N LEU A 559 16.07 4.53 3.31
CA LEU A 559 15.52 5.42 2.29
C LEU A 559 15.40 6.87 2.79
N GLY A 560 15.20 7.05 4.10
CA GLY A 560 15.12 8.38 4.71
C GLY A 560 16.44 9.14 4.65
N ASP A 561 17.58 8.44 4.75
CA ASP A 561 18.91 9.05 4.68
C ASP A 561 19.18 9.75 3.34
N TYR A 562 18.58 9.26 2.25
CA TYR A 562 18.65 9.90 0.94
C TYR A 562 18.14 11.35 0.97
N PHE A 563 17.01 11.59 1.65
CA PHE A 563 16.43 12.93 1.79
C PHE A 563 17.13 13.72 2.90
N LEU A 564 17.47 13.05 4.00
CA LEU A 564 18.17 13.67 5.11
C LEU A 564 19.53 14.24 4.69
N ALA A 565 20.21 13.63 3.73
CA ALA A 565 21.46 14.13 3.17
C ALA A 565 21.32 15.51 2.48
N TRP A 566 20.12 15.87 2.01
CA TRP A 566 19.81 17.21 1.51
C TRP A 566 19.37 18.17 2.61
N TYR A 567 18.81 17.66 3.71
CA TYR A 567 18.30 18.48 4.81
C TYR A 567 19.38 18.85 5.83
N ASP A 568 20.26 17.90 6.16
CA ASP A 568 21.30 17.91 7.17
C ASP A 568 21.55 19.27 7.87
N LYS A 569 22.35 20.13 7.24
CA LYS A 569 22.76 21.42 7.82
C LYS A 569 21.64 22.45 7.87
N GLN A 570 20.75 22.45 6.89
CA GLN A 570 19.64 23.38 6.79
C GLN A 570 18.54 23.06 7.81
N LEU A 571 18.34 21.77 8.11
CA LEU A 571 17.42 21.32 9.14
C LEU A 571 17.83 21.85 10.51
N THR A 572 19.11 21.78 10.84
CA THR A 572 19.66 22.32 12.10
C THR A 572 19.50 23.84 12.19
N LYS A 573 19.56 24.56 11.06
CA LYS A 573 19.27 26.01 11.02
C LYS A 573 17.80 26.31 11.29
N ALA A 574 16.88 25.50 10.74
CA ALA A 574 15.44 25.70 10.91
C ALA A 574 14.90 25.17 12.27
N PHE A 575 15.52 24.12 12.80
CA PHE A 575 15.20 23.43 14.05
C PHE A 575 16.50 23.11 14.80
N PRO A 576 17.10 24.07 15.54
CA PRO A 576 18.32 23.84 16.31
C PRO A 576 18.20 22.73 17.35
N GLU A 577 16.97 22.41 17.76
CA GLU A 577 16.63 21.35 18.71
C GLU A 577 16.52 19.96 18.08
N TRP A 578 16.54 19.85 16.75
CA TRP A 578 16.46 18.57 16.04
C TRP A 578 17.85 18.08 15.66
N ILE A 579 18.06 16.77 15.80
CA ILE A 579 19.28 16.12 15.36
C ILE A 579 19.03 15.58 13.95
N PRO A 580 19.81 15.98 12.92
CA PRO A 580 19.66 15.51 11.55
C PRO A 580 20.23 14.10 11.38
N ASP A 581 19.72 13.14 12.14
CA ASP A 581 20.10 11.73 12.08
C ASP A 581 18.87 10.83 12.13
N ALA A 582 18.80 9.84 11.25
CA ALA A 582 17.70 8.87 11.24
C ALA A 582 17.75 7.90 12.45
N ARG A 583 18.85 7.90 13.22
CA ARG A 583 19.14 7.06 14.38
C ARG A 583 18.84 5.59 14.11
N ALA A 584 19.33 5.08 12.97
CA ALA A 584 19.00 3.75 12.46
C ALA A 584 19.30 2.58 13.42
N GLU A 585 20.18 2.79 14.40
CA GLU A 585 20.47 1.83 15.49
C GLU A 585 19.33 1.72 16.51
N LEU A 586 18.56 2.79 16.71
CA LEU A 586 17.39 2.81 17.58
C LEU A 586 16.10 2.41 16.84
N ALA A 587 16.16 2.29 15.51
CA ALA A 587 15.00 1.97 14.69
C ALA A 587 14.48 0.56 15.01
N VAL A 588 13.18 0.46 15.23
CA VAL A 588 12.49 -0.81 15.44
C VAL A 588 12.44 -1.57 14.10
N ARG A 589 13.16 -2.69 13.99
CA ARG A 589 13.25 -3.57 12.80
C ARG A 589 12.30 -4.76 12.95
N GLY A 590 11.68 -5.22 11.86
CA GLY A 590 10.46 -6.02 11.89
C GLY A 590 10.58 -7.48 12.34
N ASP A 591 11.71 -7.93 12.87
CA ASP A 591 11.94 -9.33 13.24
C ASP A 591 12.67 -9.55 14.59
N GLY A 592 12.42 -10.70 15.20
CA GLY A 592 13.18 -11.17 16.37
C GLY A 592 12.68 -10.76 17.75
N GLU A 593 13.51 -11.04 18.76
CA GLU A 593 13.24 -10.75 20.18
C GLU A 593 13.35 -9.26 20.52
N GLU A 594 14.36 -8.58 19.95
CA GLU A 594 14.61 -7.16 20.16
C GLU A 594 13.46 -6.27 19.64
N PHE A 595 12.84 -6.67 18.52
CA PHE A 595 11.62 -6.07 18.01
C PHE A 595 10.47 -6.12 19.03
N ARG A 596 10.14 -7.33 19.51
CA ARG A 596 9.08 -7.54 20.50
C ARG A 596 9.33 -6.72 21.77
N ARG A 597 10.57 -6.72 22.27
CA ARG A 597 10.96 -5.94 23.46
C ARG A 597 10.75 -4.44 23.25
N SER A 598 11.25 -3.90 22.14
CA SER A 598 11.11 -2.47 21.82
C SER A 598 9.64 -2.06 21.70
N MET A 599 8.81 -2.87 21.04
CA MET A 599 7.39 -2.58 20.89
C MET A 599 6.63 -2.64 22.22
N VAL A 600 6.97 -3.58 23.12
CA VAL A 600 6.43 -3.63 24.48
C VAL A 600 6.79 -2.35 25.24
N GLU A 601 8.05 -1.93 25.21
CA GLU A 601 8.51 -0.69 25.87
C GLU A 601 7.78 0.55 25.35
N ILE A 602 7.62 0.65 24.03
CA ILE A 602 6.92 1.76 23.37
C ILE A 602 5.46 1.82 23.82
N TYR A 603 4.70 0.74 23.61
CA TYR A 603 3.26 0.75 23.95
C TYR A 603 3.02 0.91 25.45
N ARG A 604 3.93 0.38 26.29
CA ARG A 604 3.92 0.62 27.73
C ARG A 604 4.16 2.10 28.06
N ASN A 605 5.09 2.75 27.36
CA ASN A 605 5.33 4.18 27.53
C ASN A 605 4.12 5.01 27.10
N LEU A 606 3.50 4.69 25.96
CA LEU A 606 2.27 5.34 25.51
C LEU A 606 1.13 5.13 26.51
N ALA A 607 1.00 3.92 27.08
CA ALA A 607 0.00 3.63 28.10
C ALA A 607 0.25 4.40 29.39
N ARG A 608 1.50 4.59 29.82
CA ARG A 608 1.82 5.47 30.97
C ARG A 608 1.43 6.92 30.72
N HIS A 609 1.56 7.40 29.48
CA HIS A 609 1.22 8.75 29.04
C HIS A 609 -0.17 8.84 28.38
N MET A 610 -1.12 8.07 28.89
CA MET A 610 -2.53 8.11 28.51
C MET A 610 -3.37 8.13 29.79
N PRO A 611 -4.52 8.80 29.88
CA PRO A 611 -5.41 8.68 31.03
C PRO A 611 -6.14 7.32 31.03
N ASP A 612 -6.73 6.93 32.16
CA ASP A 612 -7.37 5.61 32.30
C ASP A 612 -8.67 5.46 31.49
N ASN A 613 -9.35 6.57 31.20
CA ASN A 613 -10.49 6.64 30.29
C ASN A 613 -10.08 6.84 28.82
N GLY A 614 -8.79 7.01 28.52
CA GLY A 614 -8.24 7.15 27.17
C GLY A 614 -8.26 5.85 26.35
N LEU A 615 -7.89 5.97 25.08
CA LEU A 615 -7.83 4.84 24.13
C LEU A 615 -6.54 4.86 23.31
N GLN A 616 -6.09 3.67 22.91
CA GLN A 616 -5.09 3.55 21.84
C GLN A 616 -5.68 2.82 20.65
N MET A 617 -5.14 3.11 19.47
CA MET A 617 -5.40 2.35 18.26
C MET A 617 -4.10 2.04 17.52
N VAL A 618 -3.96 0.78 17.17
CA VAL A 618 -2.87 0.28 16.33
C VAL A 618 -3.45 -0.01 14.96
N MET A 619 -2.94 0.70 13.96
CA MET A 619 -3.21 0.43 12.56
C MET A 619 -2.11 -0.50 12.04
N PHE A 620 -2.48 -1.69 11.56
CA PHE A 620 -1.51 -2.67 11.06
C PHE A 620 -2.11 -3.62 10.04
N THR A 621 -1.27 -4.34 9.31
CA THR A 621 -1.72 -5.32 8.30
C THR A 621 -0.75 -6.49 8.21
N HIS A 622 -1.22 -7.71 8.51
CA HIS A 622 -0.46 -8.94 8.25
C HIS A 622 -1.38 -10.14 8.00
N GLN A 623 -0.95 -11.11 7.19
CA GLN A 623 -1.73 -12.33 6.86
C GLN A 623 -1.40 -13.54 7.73
N ASP A 624 -0.25 -13.53 8.39
CA ASP A 624 0.24 -14.63 9.21
C ASP A 624 -0.32 -14.56 10.65
N PRO A 625 -1.10 -15.56 11.11
CA PRO A 625 -1.60 -15.64 12.48
C PRO A 625 -0.50 -15.57 13.55
N ALA A 626 0.74 -15.99 13.25
CA ALA A 626 1.85 -15.90 14.20
C ALA A 626 2.19 -14.44 14.53
N VAL A 627 2.22 -13.57 13.52
CA VAL A 627 2.46 -12.12 13.72
C VAL A 627 1.32 -11.46 14.49
N TRP A 628 0.09 -11.93 14.30
CA TRP A 628 -1.06 -11.50 15.11
C TRP A 628 -0.94 -11.92 16.57
N ALA A 629 -0.51 -13.15 16.84
CA ALA A 629 -0.23 -13.60 18.18
C ALA A 629 0.88 -12.76 18.83
N ASP A 630 1.96 -12.47 18.11
CA ASP A 630 3.05 -11.62 18.60
C ASP A 630 2.57 -10.21 18.94
N LEU A 631 1.77 -9.57 18.07
CA LEU A 631 1.20 -8.26 18.36
C LEU A 631 0.25 -8.31 19.57
N GLY A 632 -0.63 -9.31 19.64
CA GLY A 632 -1.52 -9.51 20.78
C GLY A 632 -0.74 -9.62 22.09
N MET A 633 0.33 -10.40 22.10
CA MET A 633 1.24 -10.57 23.24
C MET A 633 1.97 -9.27 23.60
N ILE A 634 2.49 -8.52 22.61
CA ILE A 634 3.15 -7.22 22.83
C ILE A 634 2.21 -6.25 23.56
N LEU A 635 0.98 -6.10 23.06
CA LEU A 635 0.00 -5.18 23.63
C LEU A 635 -0.46 -5.64 25.01
N TRP A 636 -0.59 -6.95 25.20
CA TRP A 636 -0.93 -7.54 26.49
C TRP A 636 0.13 -7.26 27.56
N ALA A 637 1.41 -7.43 27.21
CA ALA A 637 2.57 -7.13 28.03
C ALA A 637 2.72 -5.62 28.30
N ALA A 638 2.31 -4.77 27.36
CA ALA A 638 2.28 -3.32 27.54
C ALA A 638 1.22 -2.84 28.55
N GLY A 639 0.38 -3.74 29.07
CA GLY A 639 -0.70 -3.40 30.00
C GLY A 639 -1.97 -2.92 29.29
N LEU A 640 -2.11 -3.25 28.00
CA LEU A 640 -3.28 -2.91 27.20
C LEU A 640 -4.18 -4.14 27.04
N LYS A 641 -5.46 -3.88 26.79
CA LYS A 641 -6.45 -4.87 26.40
C LYS A 641 -7.18 -4.45 25.14
N ALA A 642 -7.43 -5.39 24.25
CA ALA A 642 -8.22 -5.15 23.04
C ALA A 642 -9.70 -5.01 23.38
N THR A 643 -10.39 -4.07 22.73
CA THR A 643 -11.83 -3.84 22.90
C THR A 643 -12.62 -4.01 21.62
N ALA A 644 -12.01 -3.73 20.46
CA ALA A 644 -12.56 -4.00 19.14
C ALA A 644 -11.42 -4.09 18.09
N ALA A 645 -11.70 -4.71 16.93
CA ALA A 645 -10.85 -4.53 15.75
C ALA A 645 -11.70 -4.41 14.49
N TRP A 646 -11.24 -3.56 13.58
CA TRP A 646 -11.96 -3.24 12.35
C TRP A 646 -11.02 -3.29 11.15
N THR A 647 -11.49 -3.79 10.02
CA THR A 647 -10.67 -3.90 8.81
C THR A 647 -11.19 -2.93 7.76
N ILE A 648 -10.35 -1.99 7.34
CA ILE A 648 -10.72 -0.98 6.35
C ILE A 648 -9.92 -1.22 5.09
N SER A 649 -10.59 -1.26 3.93
CA SER A 649 -9.88 -1.34 2.65
C SER A 649 -9.13 -0.05 2.39
N THR A 650 -7.80 -0.10 2.46
CA THR A 650 -6.92 1.07 2.34
C THR A 650 -5.96 0.99 1.16
N GLU A 651 -5.94 -0.12 0.40
CA GLU A 651 -5.02 -0.32 -0.71
C GLU A 651 -5.74 -0.44 -2.05
N THR A 652 -5.13 0.11 -3.11
CA THR A 652 -5.64 0.00 -4.48
C THR A 652 -5.14 -1.27 -5.15
N GLU A 653 -5.93 -1.87 -6.05
CA GLU A 653 -5.41 -2.92 -6.95
C GLU A 653 -4.11 -2.44 -7.59
N ALA A 654 -3.01 -3.16 -7.34
CA ALA A 654 -1.68 -2.73 -7.79
C ALA A 654 -1.64 -2.53 -9.31
N ALA A 655 -1.42 -1.29 -9.76
CA ALA A 655 -1.16 -0.98 -11.15
C ALA A 655 0.33 -1.20 -11.46
N GLY A 656 0.67 -2.20 -12.27
CA GLY A 656 2.04 -2.43 -12.77
C GLY A 656 2.56 -3.86 -12.56
N ILE A 657 3.88 -4.01 -12.56
CA ILE A 657 4.62 -5.29 -12.52
C ILE A 657 4.44 -6.05 -11.18
N LYS A 658 3.92 -5.38 -10.13
CA LYS A 658 3.64 -6.00 -8.82
C LYS A 658 2.27 -6.71 -8.80
N LYS A 659 2.14 -7.82 -9.55
CA LYS A 659 1.05 -8.80 -9.33
C LYS A 659 1.48 -9.79 -8.25
N GLY A 660 1.07 -9.57 -7.00
CA GLY A 660 1.28 -10.46 -5.86
C GLY A 660 0.07 -10.49 -4.93
N ASN A 661 0.01 -11.48 -4.03
CA ASN A 661 -0.97 -11.58 -2.94
C ASN A 661 -0.70 -10.47 -1.89
N TYR A 662 -1.01 -9.21 -2.23
CA TYR A 662 -0.92 -8.11 -1.26
C TYR A 662 -2.22 -8.05 -0.45
N VAL A 663 -2.08 -7.96 0.86
CA VAL A 663 -3.19 -7.73 1.80
C VAL A 663 -3.87 -6.40 1.45
N GLN A 664 -5.19 -6.41 1.29
CA GLN A 664 -5.92 -5.28 0.70
C GLN A 664 -6.53 -4.30 1.73
N GLY A 665 -6.33 -4.52 3.05
CA GLY A 665 -6.91 -3.71 4.11
C GLY A 665 -6.00 -3.44 5.31
N THR A 666 -6.23 -2.30 5.99
CA THR A 666 -5.64 -1.92 7.27
C THR A 666 -6.55 -2.37 8.40
N VAL A 667 -6.00 -3.10 9.38
CA VAL A 667 -6.69 -3.43 10.63
C VAL A 667 -6.46 -2.33 11.63
N CYS A 668 -7.54 -1.85 12.24
CA CYS A 668 -7.56 -0.87 13.32
C CYS A 668 -7.94 -1.61 14.62
N LEU A 669 -6.95 -1.94 15.45
CA LEU A 669 -7.17 -2.58 16.75
C LEU A 669 -7.32 -1.51 17.82
N VAL A 670 -8.49 -1.46 18.47
CA VAL A 670 -8.85 -0.51 19.52
C VAL A 670 -8.50 -1.10 20.88
N LEU A 671 -7.84 -0.30 21.72
CA LEU A 671 -7.25 -0.73 22.98
C LEU A 671 -7.63 0.19 24.12
N ARG A 672 -7.74 -0.38 25.32
CA ARG A 672 -7.80 0.34 26.60
C ARG A 672 -6.68 -0.10 27.52
N LYS A 673 -6.37 0.72 28.52
CA LYS A 673 -5.59 0.25 29.66
C LYS A 673 -6.30 -0.90 30.35
N ARG A 674 -5.52 -1.88 30.80
CA ARG A 674 -5.96 -2.87 31.75
C ARG A 674 -5.81 -2.29 33.17
N THR A 675 -6.94 -1.92 33.77
CA THR A 675 -7.00 -1.36 35.13
C THR A 675 -7.27 -2.43 36.20
N ALA A 676 -7.78 -3.59 35.81
CA ALA A 676 -8.04 -4.72 36.70
C ALA A 676 -6.92 -5.76 36.62
N VAL A 677 -6.61 -6.41 37.74
CA VAL A 677 -5.61 -7.47 37.86
C VAL A 677 -6.33 -8.77 38.19
N GLU A 678 -6.90 -9.42 37.19
CA GLU A 678 -7.61 -10.69 37.34
C GLU A 678 -6.78 -11.82 36.72
N PRO A 679 -6.51 -12.94 37.42
CA PRO A 679 -5.92 -14.13 36.82
C PRO A 679 -6.97 -14.86 35.98
N GLY A 680 -6.56 -15.49 34.87
CA GLY A 680 -7.43 -16.33 34.05
C GLY A 680 -6.88 -17.75 33.94
N PHE A 681 -7.76 -18.72 33.71
CA PHE A 681 -7.39 -20.11 33.43
C PHE A 681 -7.81 -20.48 32.01
N LEU A 682 -6.94 -21.18 31.26
CA LEU A 682 -7.19 -21.41 29.82
C LEU A 682 -8.48 -22.20 29.56
N ASP A 683 -8.79 -23.18 30.41
CA ASP A 683 -10.01 -23.99 30.34
C ASP A 683 -11.30 -23.16 30.51
N GLU A 684 -11.27 -22.13 31.35
CA GLU A 684 -12.38 -21.17 31.52
C GLU A 684 -12.42 -20.12 30.39
N VAL A 685 -11.27 -19.76 29.82
CA VAL A 685 -11.15 -18.77 28.74
C VAL A 685 -11.71 -19.29 27.42
N TYR A 686 -11.54 -20.58 27.12
CA TYR A 686 -12.00 -21.14 25.84
C TYR A 686 -13.50 -20.94 25.57
N PRO A 687 -14.42 -21.30 26.49
CA PRO A 687 -15.85 -21.01 26.31
C PRO A 687 -16.14 -19.52 26.14
N LEU A 688 -15.44 -18.65 26.90
CA LEU A 688 -15.63 -17.21 26.82
C LEU A 688 -15.20 -16.64 25.45
N VAL A 689 -14.11 -17.15 24.88
CA VAL A 689 -13.69 -16.80 23.51
C VAL A 689 -14.75 -17.23 22.51
N GLU A 690 -15.30 -18.44 22.65
CA GLU A 690 -16.35 -18.94 21.76
C GLU A 690 -17.61 -18.07 21.81
N ASP A 691 -18.07 -17.73 23.01
CA ASP A 691 -19.23 -16.87 23.21
C ASP A 691 -18.99 -15.45 22.68
N GLU A 692 -17.81 -14.87 22.91
CA GLU A 692 -17.47 -13.52 22.42
C GLU A 692 -17.35 -13.50 20.89
N VAL A 693 -16.76 -14.52 20.26
CA VAL A 693 -16.70 -14.63 18.79
C VAL A 693 -18.11 -14.68 18.19
N LYS A 694 -18.98 -15.54 18.73
CA LYS A 694 -20.38 -15.65 18.28
C LYS A 694 -21.13 -14.34 18.48
N ARG A 695 -21.00 -13.72 19.65
CA ARG A 695 -21.63 -12.43 19.98
C ARG A 695 -21.17 -11.32 19.02
N GLN A 696 -19.87 -11.26 18.73
CA GLN A 696 -19.30 -10.27 17.84
C GLN A 696 -19.80 -10.44 16.41
N ILE A 697 -19.81 -11.67 15.87
CA ILE A 697 -20.33 -11.97 14.53
C ILE A 697 -21.82 -11.65 14.43
N ALA A 698 -22.62 -12.06 15.42
CA ALA A 698 -24.06 -11.78 15.45
C ALA A 698 -24.33 -10.26 15.48
N SER A 699 -23.59 -9.51 16.28
CA SER A 699 -23.68 -8.04 16.33
C SER A 699 -23.35 -7.39 14.99
N MET A 700 -22.35 -7.91 14.26
CA MET A 700 -22.00 -7.42 12.92
C MET A 700 -23.07 -7.76 11.89
N GLN A 701 -23.64 -8.97 11.92
CA GLN A 701 -24.71 -9.39 11.01
C GLN A 701 -25.99 -8.58 11.21
N ALA A 702 -26.37 -8.27 12.46
CA ALA A 702 -27.54 -7.45 12.77
C ALA A 702 -27.44 -6.03 12.17
N LEU A 703 -26.23 -5.50 11.99
CA LEU A 703 -26.01 -4.21 11.33
C LEU A 703 -26.17 -4.27 9.81
N ASP A 704 -26.19 -5.46 9.20
CA ASP A 704 -26.32 -5.69 7.76
C ASP A 704 -27.77 -5.99 7.30
N GLU A 705 -28.72 -6.16 8.23
CA GLU A 705 -30.10 -6.57 7.90
C GLU A 705 -30.92 -5.53 7.09
N ASP A 706 -30.49 -4.25 7.06
CA ASP A 706 -31.25 -3.13 6.50
C ASP A 706 -30.63 -2.46 5.23
N GLY A 707 -29.69 -3.09 4.52
CA GLY A 707 -29.09 -2.43 3.33
C GLY A 707 -27.94 -3.17 2.61
N GLU A 708 -26.99 -2.40 2.07
CA GLU A 708 -25.74 -2.93 1.49
C GLU A 708 -24.89 -3.61 2.59
N PRO A 709 -24.36 -4.83 2.38
CA PRO A 709 -23.53 -5.51 3.37
C PRO A 709 -22.31 -4.65 3.77
N ASN A 710 -22.13 -4.39 5.07
CA ASN A 710 -21.00 -3.61 5.56
C ASN A 710 -19.73 -4.43 5.72
N PHE A 711 -19.86 -5.75 5.84
CA PHE A 711 -18.77 -6.65 6.19
C PHE A 711 -18.61 -7.76 5.15
N ASN A 712 -17.36 -8.07 4.80
CA ASN A 712 -16.98 -9.25 4.02
C ASN A 712 -16.46 -10.36 4.94
N ASP A 713 -16.23 -11.56 4.40
CA ASP A 713 -15.77 -12.73 5.17
C ASP A 713 -14.44 -12.52 5.92
N ALA A 714 -13.48 -11.79 5.33
CA ALA A 714 -12.24 -11.47 6.03
C ALA A 714 -12.49 -10.56 7.23
N ASP A 715 -13.47 -9.65 7.15
CA ASP A 715 -13.83 -8.79 8.27
C ASP A 715 -14.40 -9.61 9.45
N TYR A 716 -15.21 -10.63 9.17
CA TYR A 716 -15.72 -11.55 10.21
C TYR A 716 -14.61 -12.41 10.83
N GLN A 717 -13.65 -12.89 10.03
CA GLN A 717 -12.48 -13.62 10.54
C GLN A 717 -11.60 -12.73 11.43
N LEU A 718 -11.39 -11.47 11.03
CA LEU A 718 -10.62 -10.50 11.80
C LEU A 718 -11.35 -10.10 13.09
N ALA A 719 -12.67 -9.99 13.04
CA ALA A 719 -13.49 -9.80 14.23
C ALA A 719 -13.38 -10.98 15.22
N ALA A 720 -13.20 -12.20 14.72
CA ALA A 720 -12.97 -13.37 15.57
C ALA A 720 -11.61 -13.31 16.27
N TYR A 721 -10.55 -12.88 15.57
CA TYR A 721 -9.26 -12.60 16.22
C TYR A 721 -9.40 -11.51 17.28
N ALA A 722 -10.11 -10.42 16.99
CA ALA A 722 -10.35 -9.34 17.94
C ALA A 722 -11.11 -9.81 19.18
N ALA A 723 -12.15 -10.64 18.98
CA ALA A 723 -12.93 -11.25 20.05
C ALA A 723 -12.05 -12.13 20.94
N ALA A 724 -11.21 -12.99 20.35
CA ALA A 724 -10.27 -13.80 21.09
C ALA A 724 -9.27 -12.94 21.87
N LEU A 725 -8.67 -11.94 21.22
CA LEU A 725 -7.74 -11.01 21.86
C LEU A 725 -8.40 -10.24 23.00
N LYS A 726 -9.65 -9.80 22.85
CA LYS A 726 -10.39 -9.09 23.89
C LYS A 726 -10.57 -9.93 25.14
N VAL A 727 -10.95 -11.20 25.00
CA VAL A 727 -11.07 -12.13 26.14
C VAL A 727 -9.70 -12.44 26.73
N LEU A 728 -8.69 -12.73 25.91
CA LEU A 728 -7.36 -13.10 26.40
C LEU A 728 -6.67 -11.96 27.15
N THR A 729 -6.72 -10.75 26.59
CA THR A 729 -5.97 -9.58 27.10
C THR A 729 -6.63 -8.90 28.30
N GLN A 730 -7.83 -9.33 28.71
CA GLN A 730 -8.48 -8.83 29.92
C GLN A 730 -7.82 -9.33 31.20
N TYR A 731 -7.22 -10.52 31.16
CA TYR A 731 -6.54 -11.13 32.29
C TYR A 731 -5.12 -10.58 32.45
N SER A 732 -4.58 -10.69 33.66
CA SER A 732 -3.23 -10.26 34.01
C SER A 732 -2.18 -11.36 33.86
N ASN A 733 -2.60 -12.63 33.94
CA ASN A 733 -1.84 -13.84 33.65
C ASN A 733 -2.80 -14.93 33.18
N LEU A 734 -2.28 -15.96 32.53
CA LEU A 734 -3.03 -17.17 32.15
C LEU A 734 -2.33 -18.39 32.74
N ASP A 735 -3.07 -19.22 33.49
CA ASP A 735 -2.55 -20.41 34.18
C ASP A 735 -1.32 -20.12 35.08
N GLY A 736 -1.27 -18.93 35.70
CA GLY A 736 -0.14 -18.50 36.53
C GLY A 736 1.15 -18.19 35.77
N LYS A 737 1.14 -18.24 34.43
CA LYS A 737 2.27 -17.83 33.59
C LYS A 737 2.27 -16.32 33.42
N ASP A 738 3.42 -15.69 33.68
CA ASP A 738 3.62 -14.26 33.42
C ASP A 738 3.59 -13.99 31.91
N VAL A 739 2.88 -12.93 31.54
CA VAL A 739 2.71 -12.45 30.18
C VAL A 739 4.05 -12.15 29.52
N GLU A 740 4.96 -11.48 30.24
CA GLU A 740 6.29 -11.17 29.70
C GLU A 740 7.08 -12.45 29.41
N HIS A 741 6.96 -13.47 30.26
CA HIS A 741 7.62 -14.76 30.04
C HIS A 741 7.14 -15.44 28.76
N GLU A 742 5.83 -15.42 28.50
CA GLU A 742 5.24 -15.96 27.26
C GLU A 742 5.61 -15.15 26.00
N VAL A 743 5.72 -13.82 26.10
CA VAL A 743 6.13 -12.96 24.97
C VAL A 743 7.55 -13.26 24.53
N PHE A 744 8.46 -13.50 25.49
CA PHE A 744 9.89 -13.70 25.23
C PHE A 744 10.31 -15.19 25.19
N ALA A 745 9.39 -16.13 25.35
CA ALA A 745 9.69 -17.56 25.25
C ALA A 745 10.28 -17.91 23.88
N VAL A 746 11.44 -18.59 23.88
CA VAL A 746 12.07 -19.12 22.66
C VAL A 746 11.35 -20.40 22.27
N ARG A 747 10.72 -20.41 21.09
CA ARG A 747 9.94 -21.54 20.58
C ARG A 747 10.70 -22.24 19.45
N GLY A 748 10.63 -23.57 19.41
CA GLY A 748 11.17 -24.38 18.31
C GLY A 748 10.42 -24.13 17.00
N LYS A 749 11.05 -24.48 15.87
CA LYS A 749 10.44 -24.30 14.54
C LYS A 749 9.15 -25.13 14.43
N GLY A 750 8.00 -24.46 14.37
CA GLY A 750 6.67 -25.08 14.30
C GLY A 750 5.98 -25.28 15.65
N GLU A 751 6.61 -24.92 16.76
CA GLU A 751 6.01 -24.89 18.08
C GLU A 751 5.11 -23.65 18.23
N LYS A 752 3.83 -23.88 18.53
CA LYS A 752 2.82 -22.82 18.66
C LYS A 752 2.71 -22.37 20.10
N SER A 753 2.45 -21.08 20.33
CA SER A 753 2.10 -20.60 21.66
C SER A 753 0.68 -21.03 22.04
N ASP A 754 0.39 -21.08 23.34
CA ASP A 754 -0.97 -21.27 23.84
C ASP A 754 -1.89 -20.17 23.25
N PHE A 755 -1.37 -18.94 23.16
CA PHE A 755 -2.04 -17.79 22.56
C PHE A 755 -2.36 -17.99 21.07
N GLN A 756 -1.42 -18.50 20.28
CA GLN A 756 -1.63 -18.83 18.86
C GLN A 756 -2.70 -19.92 18.71
N THR A 757 -2.69 -20.92 19.61
CA THR A 757 -3.67 -22.01 19.58
C THR A 757 -5.09 -21.48 19.84
N VAL A 758 -5.27 -20.56 20.80
CA VAL A 758 -6.58 -19.92 21.05
C VAL A 758 -7.03 -19.09 19.84
N ILE A 759 -6.13 -18.30 19.24
CA ILE A 759 -6.39 -17.47 18.06
C ILE A 759 -6.81 -18.32 16.85
N GLU A 760 -6.10 -19.41 16.57
CA GLU A 760 -6.45 -20.34 15.49
C GLU A 760 -7.81 -21.02 15.73
N ARG A 761 -8.14 -21.36 16.99
CA ARG A 761 -9.44 -21.93 17.34
C ARG A 761 -10.58 -20.93 17.15
N ALA A 762 -10.37 -19.65 17.49
CA ALA A 762 -11.34 -18.59 17.26
C ALA A 762 -11.71 -18.45 15.77
N LEU A 763 -10.75 -18.63 14.86
CA LEU A 763 -10.99 -18.66 13.42
C LEU A 763 -11.92 -19.82 13.03
N GLY A 764 -11.69 -21.01 13.60
CA GLY A 764 -12.57 -22.16 13.38
C GLY A 764 -14.01 -21.89 13.83
N ILE A 765 -14.18 -21.30 15.03
CA ILE A 765 -15.49 -20.91 15.57
C ILE A 765 -16.20 -19.90 14.65
N ALA A 766 -15.46 -18.93 14.11
CA ALA A 766 -16.00 -17.96 13.17
C ALA A 766 -16.50 -18.63 11.89
N CYS A 767 -15.70 -19.51 11.30
CA CYS A 767 -16.07 -20.28 10.12
C CYS A 767 -17.30 -21.17 10.35
N ASP A 768 -17.45 -21.74 11.54
CA ASP A 768 -18.62 -22.54 11.91
C ASP A 768 -19.88 -21.69 12.15
N THR A 769 -19.72 -20.43 12.56
CA THR A 769 -20.82 -19.48 12.79
C THR A 769 -21.31 -18.85 11.48
N LEU A 770 -20.42 -18.69 10.48
CA LEU A 770 -20.73 -18.07 9.18
C LEU A 770 -21.37 -19.05 8.20
N VAL A 771 -22.60 -19.48 8.50
CA VAL A 771 -23.37 -20.39 7.64
C VAL A 771 -23.93 -19.63 6.43
N PRO A 772 -23.74 -20.10 5.17
CA PRO A 772 -24.43 -19.54 4.02
C PRO A 772 -25.95 -19.55 4.22
N ARG A 773 -26.63 -18.48 3.81
CA ARG A 773 -28.10 -18.40 3.91
C ARG A 773 -28.74 -19.60 3.22
N GLY A 774 -29.65 -20.27 3.93
CA GLY A 774 -30.34 -21.45 3.41
C GLY A 774 -29.50 -22.73 3.47
N LEU A 775 -28.42 -22.77 4.25
CA LEU A 775 -27.69 -24.01 4.57
C LEU A 775 -27.81 -24.45 6.04
N ASP A 776 -28.55 -23.73 6.87
CA ASP A 776 -28.62 -23.89 8.33
C ASP A 776 -28.90 -25.32 8.79
N ASN A 777 -29.83 -26.00 8.12
CA ASN A 777 -30.28 -27.35 8.49
C ASN A 777 -29.30 -28.46 8.08
N ALA A 778 -28.48 -28.24 7.04
CA ALA A 778 -27.52 -29.25 6.56
C ALA A 778 -26.09 -28.98 7.06
N TRP A 779 -25.79 -27.75 7.47
CA TRP A 779 -24.42 -27.30 7.76
C TRP A 779 -23.69 -28.16 8.79
N ARG A 780 -24.40 -28.56 9.85
CA ARG A 780 -23.85 -29.36 10.96
C ARG A 780 -23.36 -30.73 10.51
N ASP A 781 -24.04 -31.33 9.54
CA ASP A 781 -23.76 -32.69 9.07
C ASP A 781 -22.68 -32.76 7.98
N LEU A 782 -22.21 -31.59 7.50
CA LEU A 782 -21.15 -31.48 6.51
C LEU A 782 -19.76 -31.62 7.14
N SER A 783 -18.86 -32.30 6.44
CA SER A 783 -17.43 -32.28 6.77
C SER A 783 -16.79 -30.91 6.49
N LEU A 784 -15.64 -30.64 7.09
CA LEU A 784 -14.93 -29.36 6.94
C LEU A 784 -14.62 -29.01 5.47
N VAL A 785 -14.27 -30.01 4.66
CA VAL A 785 -13.99 -29.80 3.23
C VAL A 785 -15.25 -29.50 2.41
N GLU A 786 -16.40 -30.03 2.82
CA GLU A 786 -17.71 -29.71 2.21
C GLU A 786 -18.15 -28.30 2.59
N ARG A 787 -18.00 -27.92 3.87
CA ARG A 787 -18.25 -26.56 4.35
C ARG A 787 -17.37 -25.55 3.60
N TYR A 788 -16.08 -25.83 3.46
CA TYR A 788 -15.17 -25.02 2.65
C TYR A 788 -15.68 -24.84 1.22
N TYR A 789 -16.01 -25.93 0.53
CA TYR A 789 -16.46 -25.88 -0.86
C TYR A 789 -17.72 -25.03 -1.04
N LEU A 790 -18.72 -25.21 -0.15
CA LEU A 790 -19.96 -24.44 -0.20
C LEU A 790 -19.75 -22.97 0.19
N ARG A 791 -18.90 -22.67 1.19
CA ARG A 791 -18.51 -21.27 1.48
C ARG A 791 -17.81 -20.62 0.29
N ALA A 792 -16.91 -21.35 -0.37
CA ALA A 792 -16.17 -20.82 -1.52
C ALA A 792 -17.11 -20.46 -2.67
N LEU A 793 -18.17 -21.25 -2.89
CA LEU A 793 -19.23 -20.93 -3.85
C LEU A 793 -20.11 -19.76 -3.41
N ASP A 794 -20.44 -19.65 -2.12
CA ASP A 794 -21.20 -18.50 -1.58
C ASP A 794 -20.46 -17.19 -1.84
N ILE A 795 -19.17 -17.09 -1.51
CA ILE A 795 -18.39 -15.86 -1.77
C ILE A 795 -18.22 -15.60 -3.28
N GLU A 796 -18.05 -16.66 -4.09
CA GLU A 796 -17.96 -16.53 -5.55
C GLU A 796 -19.26 -15.96 -6.14
N SER A 797 -20.42 -16.40 -5.63
CA SER A 797 -21.73 -15.92 -6.06
C SER A 797 -21.95 -14.43 -5.78
N ARG A 798 -21.22 -13.86 -4.82
CA ARG A 798 -21.26 -12.44 -4.44
C ARG A 798 -20.22 -11.58 -5.16
N GLY A 799 -19.48 -12.16 -6.11
CA GLY A 799 -18.50 -11.43 -6.93
C GLY A 799 -17.05 -11.50 -6.44
N GLU A 800 -16.76 -12.21 -5.34
CA GLU A 800 -15.38 -12.39 -4.87
C GLU A 800 -14.59 -13.33 -5.80
N ARG A 801 -13.36 -12.96 -6.17
CA ARG A 801 -12.48 -13.71 -7.12
C ARG A 801 -11.01 -13.66 -6.73
N ARG A 802 -10.64 -13.03 -5.62
CA ARG A 802 -9.26 -12.88 -5.15
C ARG A 802 -8.76 -14.22 -4.63
N LYS A 803 -7.66 -14.72 -5.18
CA LYS A 803 -7.04 -16.00 -4.78
C LYS A 803 -6.80 -16.10 -3.27
N GLY A 804 -6.30 -15.03 -2.65
CA GLY A 804 -6.02 -14.98 -1.21
C GLY A 804 -7.24 -15.30 -0.34
N MET A 805 -8.45 -14.91 -0.76
CA MET A 805 -9.68 -15.20 -0.02
C MET A 805 -9.99 -16.70 0.03
N TYR A 806 -9.77 -17.42 -1.06
CA TYR A 806 -9.95 -18.87 -1.09
C TYR A 806 -8.90 -19.58 -0.23
N GLU A 807 -7.65 -19.12 -0.27
CA GLU A 807 -6.55 -19.65 0.56
C GLU A 807 -6.77 -19.38 2.06
N GLU A 808 -7.40 -18.26 2.41
CA GLU A 808 -7.73 -17.91 3.79
C GLU A 808 -8.94 -18.68 4.32
N LEU A 809 -10.00 -18.78 3.51
CA LEU A 809 -11.15 -19.62 3.82
C LEU A 809 -10.73 -21.09 4.04
N ALA A 810 -9.81 -21.60 3.22
CA ALA A 810 -9.26 -22.94 3.34
C ALA A 810 -8.57 -23.16 4.70
N ARG A 811 -7.78 -22.18 5.16
CA ARG A 811 -7.12 -22.23 6.47
C ARG A 811 -8.15 -22.28 7.60
N GLY A 812 -9.24 -21.51 7.51
CA GLY A 812 -10.32 -21.53 8.50
C GLY A 812 -11.02 -22.87 8.66
N PHE A 813 -11.13 -23.65 7.57
CA PHE A 813 -11.68 -25.01 7.59
C PHE A 813 -10.61 -26.11 7.67
N GLY A 814 -9.33 -25.76 7.87
CA GLY A 814 -8.24 -26.75 7.96
C GLY A 814 -7.94 -27.51 6.65
N VAL A 815 -8.28 -26.96 5.48
CA VAL A 815 -8.06 -27.58 4.18
C VAL A 815 -6.68 -27.21 3.63
N LEU A 816 -5.75 -28.18 3.60
CA LEU A 816 -4.34 -27.95 3.26
C LEU A 816 -4.06 -27.80 1.75
N ASP A 817 -4.81 -28.50 0.89
CA ASP A 817 -4.65 -28.44 -0.57
C ASP A 817 -5.99 -28.18 -1.24
N ILE A 818 -6.18 -26.95 -1.74
CA ILE A 818 -7.42 -26.55 -2.43
C ILE A 818 -7.28 -26.54 -3.95
N LYS A 819 -6.07 -26.73 -4.50
CA LYS A 819 -5.84 -26.70 -5.94
C LYS A 819 -6.71 -27.71 -6.70
N PRO A 820 -6.95 -28.93 -6.19
CA PRO A 820 -7.85 -29.87 -6.84
C PRO A 820 -9.27 -29.32 -7.06
N LEU A 821 -9.76 -28.48 -6.14
CA LEU A 821 -11.12 -27.94 -6.16
C LEU A 821 -11.26 -26.68 -7.04
N LEU A 822 -10.16 -26.09 -7.49
CA LEU A 822 -10.14 -24.83 -8.23
C LEU A 822 -10.02 -25.05 -9.74
N LYS A 823 -10.99 -24.54 -10.50
CA LYS A 823 -10.91 -24.43 -11.96
C LYS A 823 -9.84 -23.44 -12.42
N SER A 824 -9.63 -22.38 -11.64
CA SER A 824 -8.64 -21.33 -11.90
C SER A 824 -8.08 -20.86 -10.57
N ASP A 825 -6.75 -20.72 -10.50
CA ASP A 825 -6.02 -20.16 -9.36
C ASP A 825 -5.36 -18.80 -9.70
N LYS A 826 -5.79 -18.16 -10.80
CA LYS A 826 -5.29 -16.84 -11.23
C LYS A 826 -5.63 -15.76 -10.20
N ALA A 827 -4.70 -14.84 -9.96
CA ALA A 827 -4.95 -13.65 -9.14
C ALA A 827 -6.16 -12.85 -9.68
N ASN A 828 -7.12 -12.57 -8.80
CA ASN A 828 -8.42 -11.92 -9.10
C ASN A 828 -9.30 -12.66 -10.14
N GLY A 829 -9.03 -13.95 -10.35
CA GLY A 829 -9.79 -14.82 -11.25
C GLY A 829 -9.89 -16.24 -10.70
N ALA A 830 -9.85 -16.41 -9.37
CA ALA A 830 -10.04 -17.70 -8.73
C ALA A 830 -11.49 -18.19 -8.94
N ARG A 831 -11.65 -19.48 -9.22
CA ARG A 831 -12.96 -20.11 -9.44
C ARG A 831 -12.96 -21.54 -8.92
N MET A 832 -14.04 -21.94 -8.26
CA MET A 832 -14.30 -23.36 -7.98
C MET A 832 -14.68 -24.10 -9.25
N PHE A 833 -14.40 -25.39 -9.31
CA PHE A 833 -15.00 -26.22 -10.35
C PHE A 833 -16.52 -26.30 -10.18
N THR A 834 -17.25 -26.42 -11.29
CA THR A 834 -18.67 -26.79 -11.29
C THR A 834 -18.82 -28.31 -11.35
N PRO A 835 -20.00 -28.88 -11.08
CA PRO A 835 -20.29 -30.30 -11.30
C PRO A 835 -19.78 -30.83 -12.65
N THR A 836 -20.09 -30.14 -13.75
CA THR A 836 -19.64 -30.53 -15.09
C THR A 836 -18.14 -30.30 -15.32
N GLY A 837 -17.54 -29.33 -14.64
CA GLY A 837 -16.11 -29.00 -14.75
C GLY A 837 -15.16 -29.91 -13.95
N LEU A 838 -15.65 -30.64 -12.94
CA LEU A 838 -14.83 -31.53 -12.10
C LEU A 838 -14.32 -32.74 -12.90
N ALA A 839 -13.00 -32.94 -12.90
CA ALA A 839 -12.36 -34.06 -13.59
C ALA A 839 -12.76 -35.43 -12.99
N ALA A 840 -12.97 -36.44 -13.85
CA ALA A 840 -13.34 -37.80 -13.43
C ALA A 840 -12.33 -38.46 -12.45
N THR A 841 -11.07 -38.04 -12.49
CA THR A 841 -9.99 -38.54 -11.62
C THR A 841 -10.06 -38.04 -10.17
N GLN A 842 -10.80 -36.97 -9.88
CA GLN A 842 -11.19 -36.58 -8.52
C GLN A 842 -12.53 -37.21 -8.09
N LEU A 843 -13.12 -37.99 -9.00
CA LEU A 843 -14.43 -38.59 -8.90
C LEU A 843 -14.33 -40.14 -8.89
N ALA A 844 -13.37 -40.72 -8.15
CA ALA A 844 -13.26 -42.18 -8.04
C ALA A 844 -14.56 -42.80 -7.45
N PRO A 845 -15.10 -43.88 -8.02
CA PRO A 845 -16.29 -44.53 -7.48
C PRO A 845 -15.99 -45.15 -6.11
N VAL A 846 -16.90 -44.97 -5.15
CA VAL A 846 -16.84 -45.65 -3.86
C VAL A 846 -17.44 -47.04 -4.06
N GLY A 847 -16.60 -48.08 -4.00
CA GLY A 847 -17.08 -49.46 -3.86
C GLY A 847 -16.32 -50.48 -4.71
N GLY A 848 -15.30 -51.10 -4.12
CA GLY A 848 -14.67 -52.32 -4.61
C GLY A 848 -13.35 -52.55 -3.87
N SER A 849 -13.28 -53.67 -3.15
CA SER A 849 -12.13 -54.30 -2.47
C SER A 849 -10.75 -53.62 -2.57
N GLU A 850 -10.02 -53.62 -1.44
CA GLU A 850 -8.57 -53.43 -1.35
C GLU A 850 -7.85 -53.75 -2.67
N THR A 851 -7.09 -52.78 -3.21
CA THR A 851 -6.36 -52.78 -4.50
C THR A 851 -7.06 -52.10 -5.70
N ASN A 852 -7.18 -50.76 -5.66
CA ASN A 852 -6.96 -49.92 -6.85
C ASN A 852 -6.94 -48.42 -6.51
N THR A 853 -5.80 -47.93 -6.04
CA THR A 853 -5.49 -46.49 -6.04
C THR A 853 -5.00 -46.09 -7.43
N ALA A 854 -5.80 -45.30 -8.17
CA ALA A 854 -5.30 -44.57 -9.33
C ALA A 854 -4.34 -43.47 -8.84
N VAL A 855 -3.04 -43.75 -8.93
CA VAL A 855 -1.94 -42.86 -8.52
C VAL A 855 -1.72 -41.77 -9.58
N LEU A 856 -1.76 -40.50 -9.17
CA LEU A 856 -1.21 -39.39 -9.96
C LEU A 856 0.32 -39.30 -9.71
N PRO A 857 1.16 -39.09 -10.75
CA PRO A 857 2.60 -38.97 -10.56
C PRO A 857 2.96 -37.63 -9.91
N ALA A 858 3.78 -37.69 -8.86
CA ALA A 858 4.27 -36.52 -8.14
C ALA A 858 5.24 -35.68 -8.99
N ARG A 859 5.12 -34.35 -8.91
CA ARG A 859 6.26 -33.44 -9.12
C ARG A 859 7.16 -33.50 -7.88
N ARG A 860 8.47 -33.52 -8.12
CA ARG A 860 9.54 -33.50 -7.10
C ARG A 860 9.30 -32.40 -6.07
N ASP A 861 9.59 -32.74 -4.82
CA ASP A 861 9.73 -31.87 -3.64
C ASP A 861 8.47 -31.63 -2.79
N ARG A 862 8.00 -32.68 -2.10
CA ARG A 862 7.76 -32.74 -0.65
C ARG A 862 7.05 -34.06 -0.30
N ALA A 863 7.63 -34.79 0.66
CA ALA A 863 7.12 -36.07 1.13
C ALA A 863 5.96 -35.86 2.13
N SER A 864 4.72 -36.11 1.69
CA SER A 864 3.66 -36.65 2.54
C SER A 864 2.70 -37.50 1.70
N ALA A 865 2.43 -38.70 2.22
CA ALA A 865 1.82 -39.90 1.64
C ALA A 865 0.59 -39.77 0.71
N GLY A 866 0.44 -40.76 -0.19
CA GLY A 866 -0.61 -40.92 -1.20
C GLY A 866 -2.02 -41.23 -0.68
N ALA A 867 -2.59 -40.35 0.15
CA ALA A 867 -4.01 -40.36 0.49
C ALA A 867 -4.85 -39.64 -0.57
N ALA A 868 -6.04 -40.16 -0.88
CA ALA A 868 -7.00 -39.45 -1.72
C ALA A 868 -7.45 -38.13 -1.05
N HIS A 869 -7.67 -37.08 -1.83
CA HIS A 869 -8.12 -35.79 -1.31
C HIS A 869 -9.44 -35.96 -0.51
N PRO A 870 -9.61 -35.34 0.69
CA PRO A 870 -10.77 -35.58 1.55
C PRO A 870 -12.14 -35.37 0.89
N PHE A 871 -12.21 -34.44 -0.07
CA PHE A 871 -13.43 -34.19 -0.86
C PHE A 871 -13.86 -35.38 -1.75
N ALA A 872 -12.94 -36.27 -2.13
CA ALA A 872 -13.21 -37.35 -3.07
C ALA A 872 -14.19 -38.42 -2.52
N ALA A 873 -14.32 -38.54 -1.21
CA ALA A 873 -15.26 -39.45 -0.54
C ALA A 873 -16.46 -38.71 0.10
N ALA A 874 -16.55 -37.39 -0.07
CA ALA A 874 -17.56 -36.58 0.57
C ALA A 874 -18.96 -36.77 -0.05
N PRO A 875 -20.05 -36.82 0.75
CA PRO A 875 -21.41 -36.88 0.23
C PRO A 875 -21.73 -35.79 -0.81
N LEU A 876 -21.29 -34.55 -0.57
CA LEU A 876 -21.46 -33.45 -1.52
C LEU A 876 -20.80 -33.73 -2.87
N ARG A 877 -19.66 -34.41 -2.91
CA ARG A 877 -18.99 -34.76 -4.17
C ARG A 877 -19.78 -35.79 -4.97
N HIS A 878 -20.44 -36.75 -4.31
CA HIS A 878 -21.33 -37.68 -4.98
C HIS A 878 -22.57 -36.97 -5.52
N LEU A 879 -23.04 -35.95 -4.80
CA LEU A 879 -24.11 -35.08 -5.28
C LEU A 879 -23.68 -34.26 -6.52
N MET A 880 -22.45 -33.71 -6.53
CA MET A 880 -21.87 -33.06 -7.72
C MET A 880 -21.82 -34.01 -8.92
N PHE A 881 -21.43 -35.27 -8.70
CA PHE A 881 -21.42 -36.28 -9.77
C PHE A 881 -22.83 -36.54 -10.30
N ALA A 882 -23.82 -36.69 -9.42
CA ALA A 882 -25.21 -36.91 -9.82
C ALA A 882 -25.76 -35.74 -10.66
N ILE A 883 -25.44 -34.48 -10.30
CA ILE A 883 -25.82 -33.30 -11.09
C ILE A 883 -25.21 -33.36 -12.48
N ARG A 884 -23.92 -33.68 -12.59
CA ARG A 884 -23.23 -33.82 -13.87
C ARG A 884 -23.86 -34.91 -14.74
N GLU A 885 -24.18 -36.07 -14.19
CA GLU A 885 -24.83 -37.15 -14.94
C GLU A 885 -26.23 -36.75 -15.40
N THR A 886 -26.97 -35.99 -14.59
CA THR A 886 -28.26 -35.40 -14.99
C THR A 886 -28.08 -34.40 -16.14
N ALA A 887 -27.09 -33.51 -16.06
CA ALA A 887 -26.80 -32.54 -17.13
C ALA A 887 -26.35 -33.23 -18.43
N ALA A 888 -25.54 -34.29 -18.34
CA ALA A 888 -25.04 -35.05 -19.48
C ALA A 888 -26.14 -35.90 -20.17
N ALA A 889 -27.19 -36.26 -19.44
CA ALA A 889 -28.32 -37.04 -19.93
C ALA A 889 -29.51 -36.15 -20.37
N ASP A 890 -29.23 -35.05 -21.06
CA ASP A 890 -30.23 -34.06 -21.51
C ASP A 890 -31.21 -33.64 -20.41
N ASN A 891 -30.67 -33.37 -19.21
CA ASN A 891 -31.43 -32.98 -18.01
C ASN A 891 -32.41 -34.06 -17.48
N SER A 892 -32.20 -35.33 -17.83
CA SER A 892 -32.90 -36.44 -17.19
C SER A 892 -32.35 -36.70 -15.77
N PRO A 893 -33.18 -36.64 -14.71
CA PRO A 893 -32.70 -36.84 -13.33
C PRO A 893 -32.45 -38.33 -12.98
N GLU A 894 -32.88 -39.26 -13.82
CA GLU A 894 -32.83 -40.71 -13.52
C GLU A 894 -31.41 -41.27 -13.37
N PRO A 895 -30.43 -40.96 -14.24
CA PRO A 895 -29.05 -41.43 -14.07
C PRO A 895 -28.42 -40.93 -12.77
N GLY A 896 -28.60 -39.64 -12.44
CA GLY A 896 -28.11 -39.05 -11.20
C GLY A 896 -28.77 -39.67 -9.96
N ARG A 897 -30.09 -39.90 -9.99
CA ARG A 897 -30.82 -40.57 -8.90
C ARG A 897 -30.33 -42.01 -8.70
N GLN A 898 -30.21 -42.78 -9.79
CA GLN A 898 -29.77 -44.17 -9.74
C GLN A 898 -28.36 -44.26 -9.15
N TYR A 899 -27.45 -43.39 -9.59
CA TYR A 899 -26.10 -43.30 -9.06
C TYR A 899 -26.08 -43.08 -7.53
N LEU A 900 -26.91 -42.17 -7.00
CA LEU A 900 -26.97 -41.91 -5.56
C LEU A 900 -27.51 -43.12 -4.78
N ARG A 901 -28.50 -43.83 -5.31
CA ARG A 901 -29.02 -45.07 -4.71
C ARG A 901 -27.96 -46.18 -4.70
N ASP A 902 -27.25 -46.36 -5.81
CA ASP A 902 -26.21 -47.38 -5.94
C ASP A 902 -25.02 -47.08 -5.02
N THR A 903 -24.65 -45.80 -4.89
CA THR A 903 -23.50 -45.36 -4.08
C THR A 903 -23.78 -45.48 -2.59
N PHE A 904 -24.94 -45.03 -2.11
CA PHE A 904 -25.25 -44.96 -0.68
C PHE A 904 -26.07 -46.15 -0.17
N GLY A 905 -26.59 -47.01 -1.05
CA GLY A 905 -27.40 -48.17 -0.69
C GLY A 905 -28.55 -47.81 0.26
N GLN A 906 -28.70 -48.57 1.35
CA GLN A 906 -29.70 -48.28 2.40
C GLN A 906 -29.50 -46.92 3.08
N GLY A 907 -28.26 -46.41 3.13
CA GLY A 907 -27.92 -45.11 3.69
C GLY A 907 -28.42 -43.92 2.86
N TYR A 908 -28.85 -44.13 1.61
CA TYR A 908 -29.46 -43.10 0.77
C TYR A 908 -30.68 -42.47 1.44
N TRP A 909 -31.56 -43.28 2.04
CA TRP A 909 -32.81 -42.80 2.62
C TRP A 909 -32.59 -41.82 3.78
N GLY A 910 -31.58 -42.06 4.61
CA GLY A 910 -31.18 -41.15 5.69
C GLY A 910 -30.52 -39.86 5.21
N LYS A 911 -29.99 -39.82 3.98
CA LYS A 911 -29.32 -38.64 3.39
C LYS A 911 -30.18 -37.88 2.39
N ARG A 912 -31.30 -38.46 1.95
CA ARG A 912 -32.16 -37.93 0.89
C ARG A 912 -32.61 -36.49 1.15
N GLU A 913 -33.09 -36.19 2.36
CA GLU A 913 -33.53 -34.84 2.69
C GLU A 913 -32.38 -33.82 2.66
N GLY A 914 -31.22 -34.18 3.19
CA GLY A 914 -30.01 -33.37 3.09
C GLY A 914 -29.55 -33.14 1.65
N PHE A 915 -29.64 -34.16 0.79
CA PHE A 915 -29.35 -34.03 -0.64
C PHE A 915 -30.32 -33.09 -1.35
N VAL A 916 -31.62 -33.19 -1.08
CA VAL A 916 -32.63 -32.28 -1.65
C VAL A 916 -32.30 -30.84 -1.29
N PHE A 917 -32.00 -30.57 -0.02
CA PHE A 917 -31.68 -29.24 0.46
C PHE A 917 -30.39 -28.67 -0.17
N LEU A 918 -29.33 -29.48 -0.26
CA LEU A 918 -28.11 -29.08 -0.95
C LEU A 918 -28.33 -28.81 -2.44
N LEU A 919 -29.13 -29.64 -3.12
CA LEU A 919 -29.46 -29.44 -4.55
C LEU A 919 -30.26 -28.17 -4.79
N GLU A 920 -31.22 -27.85 -3.91
CA GLU A 920 -31.98 -26.59 -3.98
C GLU A 920 -31.05 -25.37 -3.82
N TRP A 921 -30.12 -25.43 -2.88
CA TRP A 921 -29.14 -24.36 -2.69
C TRP A 921 -28.22 -24.20 -3.91
N LEU A 922 -27.70 -25.30 -4.45
CA LEU A 922 -26.85 -25.30 -5.64
C LEU A 922 -27.60 -24.80 -6.88
N ALA A 923 -28.89 -25.13 -7.01
CA ALA A 923 -29.74 -24.67 -8.10
C ALA A 923 -29.93 -23.14 -8.09
N ALA A 924 -29.81 -22.49 -6.93
CA ALA A 924 -29.91 -21.03 -6.85
C ALA A 924 -28.68 -20.31 -7.43
N LEU A 925 -27.51 -20.97 -7.52
CA LEU A 925 -26.26 -20.35 -7.96
C LEU A 925 -26.32 -19.85 -9.41
N GLY A 926 -27.07 -20.53 -10.30
CA GLY A 926 -27.26 -20.10 -11.68
C GLY A 926 -27.95 -18.74 -11.84
N ASN A 927 -28.65 -18.27 -10.81
CA ASN A 927 -29.30 -16.96 -10.79
C ASN A 927 -28.38 -15.83 -10.28
N ALA A 928 -27.21 -16.17 -9.73
CA ALA A 928 -26.29 -15.19 -9.19
C ALA A 928 -25.48 -14.47 -10.28
N VAL A 929 -25.30 -13.16 -10.12
CA VAL A 929 -24.55 -12.33 -11.07
C VAL A 929 -23.09 -12.82 -11.15
N GLY A 930 -22.63 -13.16 -12.36
CA GLY A 930 -21.26 -13.64 -12.58
C GLY A 930 -21.04 -15.14 -12.40
N MET A 931 -22.11 -15.91 -12.19
CA MET A 931 -22.13 -17.39 -12.09
C MET A 931 -22.68 -18.07 -13.36
N SER A 932 -22.48 -17.49 -14.54
CA SER A 932 -23.07 -17.99 -15.81
C SER A 932 -22.68 -19.43 -16.17
N GLU A 933 -21.53 -19.91 -15.68
CA GLU A 933 -21.09 -21.29 -15.89
C GLU A 933 -21.92 -22.31 -15.10
N TRP A 934 -22.59 -21.88 -14.04
CA TRP A 934 -23.45 -22.73 -13.22
C TRP A 934 -24.86 -22.90 -13.81
N VAL A 935 -25.24 -22.19 -14.86
CA VAL A 935 -26.64 -22.20 -15.37
C VAL A 935 -27.11 -23.61 -15.75
N ALA A 936 -26.30 -24.37 -16.49
CA ALA A 936 -26.66 -25.73 -16.88
C ALA A 936 -26.69 -26.69 -15.68
N ASP A 937 -25.66 -26.65 -14.83
CA ASP A 937 -25.56 -27.47 -13.62
C ASP A 937 -26.67 -27.13 -12.60
N SER A 938 -27.12 -25.88 -12.55
CA SER A 938 -28.21 -25.42 -11.68
C SER A 938 -29.57 -25.97 -12.11
N GLU A 939 -29.82 -26.02 -13.41
CA GLU A 939 -31.05 -26.61 -13.95
C GLU A 939 -31.09 -28.12 -13.70
N ALA A 940 -29.97 -28.81 -13.92
CA ALA A 940 -29.83 -30.23 -13.59
C ALA A 940 -30.03 -30.49 -12.08
N ALA A 941 -29.45 -29.66 -11.21
CA ALA A 941 -29.65 -29.75 -9.77
C ALA A 941 -31.11 -29.55 -9.36
N ARG A 942 -31.82 -28.58 -9.97
CA ARG A 942 -33.24 -28.30 -9.73
C ARG A 942 -34.12 -29.51 -10.07
N LEU A 943 -33.88 -30.13 -11.23
CA LEU A 943 -34.63 -31.29 -11.71
C LEU A 943 -34.35 -32.53 -10.84
N LEU A 944 -33.09 -32.75 -10.48
CA LEU A 944 -32.68 -33.83 -9.58
C LEU A 944 -33.30 -33.65 -8.19
N ALA A 945 -33.33 -32.43 -7.62
CA ALA A 945 -33.98 -32.14 -6.35
C ALA A 945 -35.47 -32.50 -6.37
N GLY A 946 -36.18 -32.05 -7.41
CA GLY A 946 -37.60 -32.38 -7.60
C GLY A 946 -37.84 -33.89 -7.71
N ARG A 947 -36.93 -34.62 -8.37
CA ARG A 947 -37.03 -36.08 -8.50
C ARG A 947 -36.76 -36.81 -7.18
N LEU A 948 -35.76 -36.39 -6.41
CA LEU A 948 -35.41 -36.95 -5.10
C LEU A 948 -36.52 -36.69 -4.06
N ARG A 949 -37.18 -35.53 -4.11
CA ARG A 949 -38.30 -35.20 -3.23
C ARG A 949 -39.48 -36.16 -3.40
N ASN A 950 -39.74 -36.58 -4.64
CA ASN A 950 -40.79 -37.53 -5.00
C ASN A 950 -40.30 -38.98 -5.03
N ASP A 951 -39.12 -39.26 -4.48
CA ASP A 951 -38.54 -40.60 -4.45
C ASP A 951 -39.00 -41.34 -3.19
N HIS A 952 -39.75 -42.42 -3.38
CA HIS A 952 -40.32 -43.22 -2.30
C HIS A 952 -39.62 -44.59 -2.21
N ALA A 953 -39.54 -45.12 -0.99
CA ALA A 953 -38.91 -46.40 -0.67
C ALA A 953 -39.73 -47.58 -1.16
#